data_AF-A0A1W6K8K5-F1
#
_entry.id   AF-A0A1W6K8K5-F1
#
_cell.length_a   1.000
_cell.length_b   1.000
_cell.length_c   1.000
_cell.angle_alpha   90.00
_cell.angle_beta   90.00
_cell.angle_gamma   90.00
#
_symmetry.space_group_name_H-M   'P 1'
#
loop_
_entity.id
_entity.type
_entity.pdbx_description
1 polymer ?
#
loop_
_entity_poly.entity_id
_entity_poly.type
_entity_poly.pdbx_seq_one_letter_code
_entity_poly.pdbx_strand_id
1 'polypeptide(L)'
;MPQRMSDILAARAHRTFVGRDTELGALETMLMPKGPRVLHVHGIAGIGKSALLARFATIARAGGATVILLDCRHVEPTEQGVLGALAEAIGDTGSRAGDIADRLGELGGAVVLAFDTFEVFRLLDTWLRQVFIPLLPENVRVVLVGRQPPTSAWYASPGWGWLMRAVPVSSLTDTEAENFLQGLGLEQADISLIARCTHGHPLALKLAAAAVREASPEQWPTGAPLQRALDELTRIFLEDVGDEVTRRVLEGAAVVRRVTLSLLQALFPDVPPQDAWERLRRLPIVVGASDGLLIHDAVREAIARSLHASDPARYLEYRRTAWRQLATEAGVAGGGDLWRYTADMLFMIENPVVREAFFPSGSPTFAVEPAQADDGPALEDITHTWEGSEAAGALMVWWRRLPQAFSSVRDGEGRMVGFYAKLRSDELQPAWLLDDPIAGQWYSHLKQHPMPRDAIALFCRRWLSIDDGDSPGDVQAAVWLDLKRAYMELRPRLRRVYLTVRDMGAYAAVARRLGFEVLEDHTVVLDGRRYHSAVLDFGPASVDGWLADLAAAELGVRRANELLDPDARELVLETGRVALTPLEFGVMRYLNAREGKAVSRSELLRDVWGTRYEGGSNVVDAVVRTLRKKLGDQAARVETVSGVGYRLRPGGQTSAASSGA
;
A
#
# COMPACT_ATOMS: atom_id res chain seq x y z
N MET A 1 -11.58 -53.00 3.64
CA MET A 1 -12.88 -52.33 3.46
C MET A 1 -12.71 -51.19 2.46
N PRO A 2 -13.68 -50.93 1.57
CA PRO A 2 -13.64 -49.75 0.71
C PRO A 2 -13.65 -48.48 1.58
N GLN A 3 -12.77 -47.52 1.27
CA GLN A 3 -12.74 -46.23 1.97
C GLN A 3 -14.05 -45.46 1.70
N ARG A 4 -14.62 -44.84 2.73
CA ARG A 4 -15.79 -43.97 2.52
C ARG A 4 -15.34 -42.71 1.82
N MET A 5 -16.23 -42.10 1.03
CA MET A 5 -15.95 -40.82 0.37
C MET A 5 -15.58 -39.73 1.39
N SER A 6 -16.19 -39.75 2.58
CA SER A 6 -15.83 -38.88 3.71
C SER A 6 -14.37 -39.00 4.11
N ASP A 7 -13.81 -40.22 4.10
CA ASP A 7 -12.45 -40.50 4.53
C ASP A 7 -11.44 -40.01 3.48
N ILE A 8 -11.80 -40.16 2.20
CA ILE A 8 -11.02 -39.65 1.06
C ILE A 8 -11.00 -38.11 1.08
N LEU A 9 -12.17 -37.48 1.29
CA LEU A 9 -12.29 -36.02 1.38
C LEU A 9 -11.53 -35.46 2.59
N ALA A 10 -11.62 -36.10 3.75
CA ALA A 10 -10.88 -35.70 4.95
C ALA A 10 -9.36 -35.84 4.76
N ALA A 11 -8.89 -36.94 4.17
CA ALA A 11 -7.48 -37.14 3.87
C ALA A 11 -6.94 -36.09 2.87
N ARG A 12 -7.75 -35.72 1.87
CA ARG A 12 -7.38 -34.70 0.88
C ARG A 12 -7.41 -33.28 1.45
N ALA A 13 -8.40 -32.97 2.29
CA ALA A 13 -8.46 -31.72 3.05
C ALA A 13 -7.26 -31.59 3.99
N HIS A 14 -6.82 -32.70 4.59
CA HIS A 14 -5.63 -32.70 5.44
C HIS A 14 -4.33 -32.43 4.65
N ARG A 15 -4.16 -33.03 3.47
CA ARG A 15 -2.99 -32.78 2.60
C ARG A 15 -2.93 -31.38 1.99
N THR A 16 -4.06 -30.68 1.94
CA THR A 16 -4.17 -29.31 1.39
C THR A 16 -4.20 -28.24 2.47
N PHE A 17 -4.09 -28.62 3.75
CA PHE A 17 -3.98 -27.66 4.85
C PHE A 17 -2.55 -27.11 4.90
N VAL A 18 -2.40 -25.80 4.78
CA VAL A 18 -1.11 -25.12 4.75
C VAL A 18 -1.12 -23.96 5.75
N GLY A 19 -0.01 -23.80 6.48
CA GLY A 19 0.19 -22.72 7.42
C GLY A 19 -0.63 -22.86 8.71
N ARG A 20 -0.90 -21.72 9.36
CA ARG A 20 -1.74 -21.60 10.57
C ARG A 20 -1.16 -22.17 11.86
N ASP A 21 0.17 -22.28 11.94
CA ASP A 21 0.83 -22.83 13.13
C ASP A 21 0.56 -21.99 14.39
N THR A 22 0.41 -20.67 14.24
CA THR A 22 0.11 -19.76 15.35
C THR A 22 -1.31 -20.00 15.88
N GLU A 23 -2.30 -20.06 15.01
CA GLU A 23 -3.70 -20.27 15.39
C GLU A 23 -3.94 -21.70 15.87
N LEU A 24 -3.30 -22.70 15.26
CA LEU A 24 -3.31 -24.09 15.74
C LEU A 24 -2.67 -24.21 17.11
N GLY A 25 -1.48 -23.62 17.31
CA GLY A 25 -0.83 -23.60 18.62
C GLY A 25 -1.70 -22.94 19.69
N ALA A 26 -2.42 -21.87 19.35
CA ALA A 26 -3.39 -21.25 20.25
C ALA A 26 -4.54 -22.20 20.61
N LEU A 27 -5.10 -22.94 19.64
CA LEU A 27 -6.13 -23.96 19.88
C LEU A 27 -5.61 -25.11 20.75
N GLU A 28 -4.41 -25.62 20.47
CA GLU A 28 -3.78 -26.68 21.25
C GLU A 28 -3.54 -26.29 22.71
N THR A 29 -3.28 -25.01 23.00
CA THR A 29 -3.12 -24.57 24.40
C THR A 29 -4.37 -24.84 25.25
N MET A 30 -5.56 -24.93 24.67
CA MET A 30 -6.79 -25.23 25.41
C MET A 30 -6.82 -26.68 25.95
N LEU A 31 -6.10 -27.59 25.30
CA LEU A 31 -6.01 -28.99 25.72
C LEU A 31 -5.14 -29.15 26.98
N MET A 32 -4.35 -28.13 27.34
CA MET A 32 -3.54 -28.14 28.55
C MET A 32 -4.41 -27.97 29.81
N PRO A 33 -4.02 -28.53 30.97
CA PRO A 33 -4.79 -28.41 32.21
C PRO A 33 -5.06 -26.96 32.64
N LYS A 34 -4.09 -26.06 32.44
CA LYS A 34 -4.19 -24.62 32.73
C LYS A 34 -4.53 -23.76 31.51
N GLY A 35 -4.96 -24.40 30.42
CA GLY A 35 -5.34 -23.72 29.19
C GLY A 35 -6.62 -22.89 29.33
N PRO A 36 -6.92 -22.03 28.33
CA PRO A 36 -8.21 -21.34 28.25
C PRO A 36 -9.35 -22.36 28.17
N ARG A 37 -10.50 -22.02 28.75
CA ARG A 37 -11.73 -22.83 28.71
C ARG A 37 -12.59 -22.51 27.50
N VAL A 38 -12.52 -21.28 27.03
CA VAL A 38 -13.23 -20.81 25.84
C VAL A 38 -12.23 -20.19 24.87
N LEU A 39 -12.21 -20.69 23.65
CA LEU A 39 -11.53 -20.03 22.53
C LEU A 39 -12.55 -19.53 21.54
N HIS A 40 -12.43 -18.25 21.15
CA HIS A 40 -13.26 -17.69 20.10
C HIS A 40 -12.40 -17.41 18.87
N VAL A 41 -12.52 -18.29 17.87
CA VAL A 41 -11.86 -18.16 16.58
C VAL A 41 -12.71 -17.26 15.68
N HIS A 42 -12.15 -16.16 15.19
CA HIS A 42 -12.90 -15.24 14.35
C HIS A 42 -12.12 -14.73 13.14
N GLY A 43 -12.83 -14.31 12.09
CA GLY A 43 -12.24 -13.82 10.84
C GLY A 43 -13.25 -13.80 9.69
N ILE A 44 -12.87 -13.22 8.56
CA ILE A 44 -13.81 -13.00 7.45
C ILE A 44 -14.33 -14.31 6.81
N ALA A 45 -15.37 -14.20 5.98
CA ALA A 45 -15.91 -15.35 5.24
C ALA A 45 -14.83 -15.95 4.34
N GLY A 46 -14.77 -17.29 4.22
CA GLY A 46 -13.79 -17.95 3.34
C GLY A 46 -12.33 -17.96 3.82
N ILE A 47 -12.01 -17.34 4.97
CA ILE A 47 -10.62 -17.26 5.49
C ILE A 47 -10.04 -18.61 5.98
N GLY A 48 -10.86 -19.67 6.03
CA GLY A 48 -10.42 -21.02 6.39
C GLY A 48 -10.71 -21.44 7.84
N LYS A 49 -11.56 -20.71 8.58
CA LYS A 49 -11.93 -21.05 9.98
C LYS A 49 -12.41 -22.49 10.18
N SER A 50 -13.35 -22.97 9.35
CA SER A 50 -13.84 -24.36 9.44
C SER A 50 -12.76 -25.40 9.11
N ALA A 51 -11.82 -25.07 8.21
CA ALA A 51 -10.69 -25.95 7.90
C ALA A 51 -9.70 -26.00 9.08
N LEU A 52 -9.43 -24.87 9.73
CA LEU A 52 -8.65 -24.78 10.96
C LEU A 52 -9.29 -25.61 12.08
N LEU A 53 -10.61 -25.46 12.28
CA LEU A 53 -11.35 -26.23 13.28
C LEU A 53 -11.30 -27.73 13.00
N ALA A 54 -11.48 -28.15 11.74
CA ALA A 54 -11.39 -29.56 11.36
C ALA A 54 -9.98 -30.13 11.60
N ARG A 55 -8.93 -29.33 11.32
CA ARG A 55 -7.54 -29.72 11.58
C ARG A 55 -7.28 -29.87 13.08
N PHE A 56 -7.69 -28.90 13.87
CA PHE A 56 -7.61 -28.97 15.33
C PHE A 56 -8.38 -30.16 15.90
N ALA A 57 -9.60 -30.43 15.43
CA ALA A 57 -10.39 -31.58 15.85
C ALA A 57 -9.67 -32.91 15.60
N THR A 58 -8.91 -33.00 14.51
CA THR A 58 -8.08 -34.18 14.20
C THR A 58 -6.93 -34.34 15.21
N ILE A 59 -6.24 -33.24 15.51
CA ILE A 59 -5.12 -33.21 16.48
C ILE A 59 -5.63 -33.55 17.89
N ALA A 60 -6.73 -32.91 18.32
CA ALA A 60 -7.33 -33.15 19.63
C ALA A 60 -7.77 -34.61 19.80
N ARG A 61 -8.43 -35.21 18.79
CA ARG A 61 -8.79 -36.64 18.80
C ARG A 61 -7.58 -37.55 18.86
N ALA A 62 -6.52 -37.24 18.11
CA ALA A 62 -5.26 -37.99 18.17
C ALA A 62 -4.58 -37.90 19.55
N GLY A 63 -4.75 -36.76 20.24
CA GLY A 63 -4.34 -36.55 21.63
C GLY A 63 -5.27 -37.19 22.68
N GLY A 64 -6.29 -37.95 22.27
CA GLY A 64 -7.21 -38.65 23.16
C GLY A 64 -8.39 -37.82 23.68
N ALA A 65 -8.61 -36.62 23.14
CA ALA A 65 -9.77 -35.80 23.50
C ALA A 65 -11.03 -36.22 22.73
N THR A 66 -12.18 -36.14 23.39
CA THR A 66 -13.48 -36.31 22.74
C THR A 66 -13.90 -34.97 22.11
N VAL A 67 -14.12 -34.94 20.79
CA VAL A 67 -14.46 -33.70 20.06
C VAL A 67 -15.86 -33.77 19.46
N ILE A 68 -16.74 -32.91 19.96
CA ILE A 68 -18.12 -32.71 19.49
C ILE A 68 -18.15 -31.43 18.66
N LEU A 69 -18.54 -31.52 17.40
CA LEU A 69 -18.58 -30.40 16.47
C LEU A 69 -20.01 -30.17 16.00
N LEU A 70 -20.54 -28.98 16.25
CA LEU A 70 -21.87 -28.54 15.84
C LEU A 70 -21.74 -27.45 14.78
N ASP A 71 -22.37 -27.66 13.62
CA ASP A 71 -22.59 -26.59 12.64
C ASP A 71 -23.86 -25.84 13.02
N CYS A 72 -23.73 -24.62 13.53
CA CYS A 72 -24.83 -23.85 14.07
C CYS A 72 -25.90 -23.52 13.01
N ARG A 73 -25.61 -23.66 11.70
CA ARG A 73 -26.60 -23.47 10.63
C ARG A 73 -27.68 -24.56 10.60
N HIS A 74 -27.37 -25.75 11.12
CA HIS A 74 -28.29 -26.89 11.15
C HIS A 74 -29.00 -27.05 12.50
N VAL A 75 -28.73 -26.15 13.44
CA VAL A 75 -29.29 -26.18 14.79
C VAL A 75 -30.22 -25.00 14.96
N GLU A 76 -31.41 -25.26 15.48
CA GLU A 76 -32.35 -24.18 15.81
C GLU A 76 -31.69 -23.24 16.84
N PRO A 77 -31.66 -21.92 16.60
CA PRO A 77 -30.97 -20.95 17.46
C PRO A 77 -31.75 -20.63 18.73
N THR A 78 -32.22 -21.67 19.42
CA THR A 78 -32.89 -21.62 20.72
C THR A 78 -32.12 -22.48 21.73
N GLU A 79 -32.32 -22.25 23.03
CA GLU A 79 -31.70 -23.05 24.09
C GLU A 79 -32.00 -24.54 23.90
N GLN A 80 -33.27 -24.87 23.60
CA GLN A 80 -33.73 -26.24 23.37
C GLN A 80 -33.11 -26.85 22.10
N GLY A 81 -32.97 -26.07 21.02
CA GLY A 81 -32.30 -26.52 19.81
C GLY A 81 -30.85 -26.92 20.07
N VAL A 82 -30.11 -26.10 20.82
CA VAL A 82 -28.71 -26.38 21.19
C VAL A 82 -28.62 -27.62 22.08
N LEU A 83 -29.45 -27.72 23.12
CA LEU A 83 -29.44 -28.86 24.03
C LEU A 83 -29.83 -30.16 23.31
N GLY A 84 -30.81 -30.12 22.40
CA GLY A 84 -31.21 -31.26 21.58
C GLY A 84 -30.08 -31.75 20.65
N ALA A 85 -29.40 -30.82 19.97
CA ALA A 85 -28.25 -31.17 19.11
C ALA A 85 -27.07 -31.75 19.91
N LEU A 86 -26.83 -31.26 21.12
CA LEU A 86 -25.82 -31.81 22.02
C LEU A 86 -26.20 -33.21 22.52
N ALA A 87 -27.46 -33.39 22.93
CA ALA A 87 -27.99 -34.68 23.37
C ALA A 87 -27.85 -35.74 22.26
N GLU A 88 -28.24 -35.40 21.04
CA GLU A 88 -28.07 -36.26 19.87
C GLU A 88 -26.60 -36.63 19.64
N ALA A 89 -25.69 -35.65 19.72
CA ALA A 89 -24.26 -35.86 19.49
C ALA A 89 -23.58 -36.79 20.52
N ILE A 90 -24.10 -36.84 21.75
CA ILE A 90 -23.57 -37.69 22.84
C ILE A 90 -24.41 -38.97 23.07
N GLY A 91 -25.45 -39.19 22.26
CA GLY A 91 -26.34 -40.35 22.37
C GLY A 91 -27.24 -40.33 23.61
N ASP A 92 -27.70 -39.15 24.02
CA ASP A 92 -28.53 -38.91 25.20
C ASP A 92 -29.92 -38.36 24.80
N THR A 93 -30.83 -38.31 25.77
CA THR A 93 -32.20 -37.80 25.65
C THR A 93 -32.52 -36.66 26.63
N GLY A 94 -31.50 -36.16 27.36
CA GLY A 94 -31.62 -35.03 28.27
C GLY A 94 -32.09 -33.74 27.57
N SER A 95 -32.89 -32.94 28.28
CA SER A 95 -33.44 -31.66 27.78
C SER A 95 -33.07 -30.44 28.63
N ARG A 96 -32.28 -30.64 29.69
CA ARG A 96 -31.82 -29.60 30.60
C ARG A 96 -30.32 -29.38 30.47
N ALA A 97 -29.89 -28.13 30.62
CA ALA A 97 -28.49 -27.74 30.50
C ALA A 97 -27.57 -28.45 31.51
N GLY A 98 -28.02 -28.64 32.75
CA GLY A 98 -27.27 -29.35 33.79
C GLY A 98 -27.03 -30.83 33.43
N ASP A 99 -28.09 -31.54 33.07
CA ASP A 99 -28.01 -32.96 32.68
C ASP A 99 -27.00 -33.18 31.53
N ILE A 100 -27.04 -32.31 30.51
CA ILE A 100 -26.10 -32.35 29.38
C ILE A 100 -24.68 -32.02 29.83
N ALA A 101 -24.49 -31.03 30.70
CA ALA A 101 -23.19 -30.65 31.21
C ALA A 101 -22.53 -31.78 32.02
N ASP A 102 -23.30 -32.43 32.90
CA ASP A 102 -22.85 -33.58 33.68
C ASP A 102 -22.46 -34.74 32.75
N ARG A 103 -23.31 -35.05 31.76
CA ARG A 103 -23.04 -36.12 30.80
C ARG A 103 -21.79 -35.86 29.96
N LEU A 104 -21.55 -34.62 29.56
CA LEU A 104 -20.31 -34.22 28.89
C LEU A 104 -19.08 -34.46 29.78
N GLY A 105 -19.20 -34.21 31.09
CA GLY A 105 -18.13 -34.50 32.05
C GLY A 105 -17.76 -35.99 32.14
N GLU A 106 -18.76 -36.87 32.01
CA GLU A 106 -18.59 -38.32 32.10
C GLU A 106 -17.90 -38.97 30.90
N LEU A 107 -17.77 -38.26 29.76
CA LEU A 107 -17.13 -38.79 28.54
C LEU A 107 -15.62 -39.09 28.70
N GLY A 108 -15.02 -38.68 29.82
CA GLY A 108 -13.62 -38.95 30.16
C GLY A 108 -12.60 -38.15 29.36
N GLY A 109 -11.44 -37.90 29.94
CA GLY A 109 -10.40 -37.07 29.32
C GLY A 109 -10.85 -35.62 29.06
N ALA A 110 -10.17 -34.93 28.15
CA ALA A 110 -10.58 -33.60 27.72
C ALA A 110 -11.73 -33.69 26.70
N VAL A 111 -12.78 -32.91 26.88
CA VAL A 111 -13.90 -32.82 25.94
C VAL A 111 -13.90 -31.46 25.28
N VAL A 112 -13.89 -31.43 23.94
CA VAL A 112 -13.93 -30.20 23.15
C VAL A 112 -15.30 -30.09 22.50
N LEU A 113 -16.04 -29.05 22.88
CA LEU A 113 -17.29 -28.66 22.24
C LEU A 113 -17.03 -27.49 21.29
N ALA A 114 -17.20 -27.73 19.99
CA ALA A 114 -16.97 -26.73 18.96
C ALA A 114 -18.26 -26.29 18.27
N PHE A 115 -18.52 -24.99 18.26
CA PHE A 115 -19.64 -24.35 17.57
C PHE A 115 -19.10 -23.64 16.32
N ASP A 116 -19.34 -24.21 15.14
CA ASP A 116 -18.99 -23.59 13.86
C ASP A 116 -20.13 -22.71 13.33
N THR A 117 -19.78 -21.62 12.64
CA THR A 117 -20.73 -20.57 12.21
C THR A 117 -21.52 -19.94 13.38
N PHE A 118 -20.81 -19.60 14.46
CA PHE A 118 -21.36 -19.08 15.71
C PHE A 118 -22.19 -17.80 15.56
N GLU A 119 -22.02 -17.03 14.48
CA GLU A 119 -22.85 -15.84 14.20
C GLU A 119 -24.36 -16.13 14.17
N VAL A 120 -24.78 -17.36 13.84
CA VAL A 120 -26.20 -17.79 13.86
C VAL A 120 -26.77 -17.74 15.28
N PHE A 121 -25.94 -17.97 16.29
CA PHE A 121 -26.30 -18.00 17.71
C PHE A 121 -26.09 -16.66 18.42
N ARG A 122 -25.99 -15.54 17.68
CA ARG A 122 -25.75 -14.21 18.29
C ARG A 122 -26.75 -13.86 19.41
N LEU A 123 -28.00 -14.29 19.30
CA LEU A 123 -29.04 -14.08 20.32
C LEU A 123 -28.87 -14.99 21.55
N LEU A 124 -28.18 -16.11 21.41
CA LEU A 124 -27.86 -17.06 22.48
C LEU A 124 -26.51 -16.79 23.16
N ASP A 125 -25.71 -15.82 22.70
CA ASP A 125 -24.40 -15.47 23.29
C ASP A 125 -24.51 -15.23 24.81
N THR A 126 -25.56 -14.53 25.24
CA THR A 126 -25.78 -14.25 26.66
C THR A 126 -26.09 -15.52 27.45
N TRP A 127 -26.96 -16.39 26.94
CA TRP A 127 -27.31 -17.65 27.59
C TRP A 127 -26.10 -18.60 27.67
N LEU A 128 -25.36 -18.76 26.57
CA LEU A 128 -24.13 -19.57 26.56
C LEU A 128 -23.12 -19.07 27.59
N ARG A 129 -22.88 -17.76 27.62
CA ARG A 129 -21.90 -17.12 28.51
C ARG A 129 -22.33 -17.08 29.98
N GLN A 130 -23.62 -16.98 30.29
CA GLN A 130 -24.08 -16.79 31.67
C GLN A 130 -24.69 -18.05 32.30
N VAL A 131 -25.14 -19.00 31.49
CA VAL A 131 -25.85 -20.19 31.95
C VAL A 131 -25.13 -21.46 31.54
N PHE A 132 -25.04 -21.75 30.24
CA PHE A 132 -24.61 -23.06 29.79
C PHE A 132 -23.12 -23.33 30.04
N ILE A 133 -22.22 -22.45 29.57
CA ILE A 133 -20.77 -22.68 29.70
C ILE A 133 -20.33 -22.67 31.18
N PRO A 134 -20.86 -21.81 32.07
CA PRO A 134 -20.59 -21.90 33.50
C PRO A 134 -21.01 -23.21 34.18
N LEU A 135 -21.97 -23.95 33.62
CA LEU A 135 -22.36 -25.28 34.13
C LEU A 135 -21.39 -26.39 33.67
N LEU A 136 -20.56 -26.14 32.66
CA LEU A 136 -19.70 -27.17 32.09
C LEU A 136 -18.59 -27.58 33.08
N PRO A 137 -18.34 -28.89 33.24
CA PRO A 137 -17.25 -29.40 34.06
C PRO A 137 -15.87 -28.93 33.61
N GLU A 138 -14.90 -28.99 34.52
CA GLU A 138 -13.54 -28.50 34.26
C GLU A 138 -12.86 -29.22 33.08
N ASN A 139 -13.21 -30.46 32.75
CA ASN A 139 -12.62 -31.18 31.62
C ASN A 139 -13.20 -30.78 30.25
N VAL A 140 -14.29 -30.01 30.22
CA VAL A 140 -14.91 -29.52 28.98
C VAL A 140 -14.25 -28.21 28.54
N ARG A 141 -14.10 -28.04 27.23
CA ARG A 141 -13.51 -26.89 26.55
C ARG A 141 -14.43 -26.45 25.44
N VAL A 142 -14.60 -25.15 25.24
CA VAL A 142 -15.50 -24.62 24.21
C VAL A 142 -14.71 -23.86 23.15
N VAL A 143 -14.96 -24.16 21.88
CA VAL A 143 -14.48 -23.40 20.74
C VAL A 143 -15.67 -22.75 20.05
N LEU A 144 -15.71 -21.42 20.00
CA LEU A 144 -16.68 -20.64 19.24
C LEU A 144 -16.01 -20.19 17.95
N VAL A 145 -16.56 -20.53 16.80
CA VAL A 145 -15.99 -20.16 15.49
C VAL A 145 -16.98 -19.30 14.73
N GLY A 146 -16.65 -18.03 14.50
CA GLY A 146 -17.57 -17.09 13.86
C GLY A 146 -16.91 -16.02 13.01
N ARG A 147 -17.71 -15.16 12.38
CA ARG A 147 -17.17 -14.02 11.59
C ARG A 147 -16.74 -12.83 12.44
N GLN A 148 -17.42 -12.61 13.56
CA GLN A 148 -17.27 -11.43 14.39
C GLN A 148 -16.35 -11.72 15.59
N PRO A 149 -15.60 -10.71 16.08
CA PRO A 149 -14.91 -10.85 17.35
C PRO A 149 -15.90 -11.05 18.50
N PRO A 150 -15.44 -11.56 19.66
CA PRO A 150 -16.27 -11.67 20.85
C PRO A 150 -16.85 -10.33 21.29
N THR A 151 -18.07 -10.36 21.83
CA THR A 151 -18.68 -9.16 22.42
C THR A 151 -17.85 -8.66 23.62
N SER A 152 -17.85 -7.35 23.86
CA SER A 152 -17.13 -6.76 25.01
C SER A 152 -17.55 -7.34 26.36
N ALA A 153 -18.76 -7.91 26.42
CA ALA A 153 -19.31 -8.56 27.60
C ALA A 153 -18.51 -9.80 28.04
N TRP A 154 -17.83 -10.50 27.12
CA TRP A 154 -16.90 -11.58 27.46
C TRP A 154 -15.70 -11.11 28.28
N TYR A 155 -15.26 -9.87 28.09
CA TYR A 155 -14.11 -9.30 28.80
C TYR A 155 -14.52 -8.53 30.06
N ALA A 156 -15.69 -7.88 30.03
CA ALA A 156 -16.17 -7.06 31.13
C ALA A 156 -16.80 -7.87 32.27
N SER A 157 -17.27 -9.09 32.00
CA SER A 157 -17.89 -9.94 33.02
C SER A 157 -16.84 -10.55 33.97
N PRO A 158 -17.00 -10.38 35.30
CA PRO A 158 -16.12 -11.02 36.28
C PRO A 158 -16.05 -12.54 36.08
N GLY A 159 -14.86 -13.11 36.15
CA GLY A 159 -14.64 -14.56 36.06
C GLY A 159 -14.13 -15.07 34.70
N TRP A 160 -14.42 -14.39 33.59
CA TRP A 160 -13.95 -14.86 32.26
C TRP A 160 -12.46 -14.62 32.02
N GLY A 161 -11.91 -13.48 32.44
CA GLY A 161 -10.47 -13.18 32.51
C GLY A 161 -9.58 -13.93 31.51
N TRP A 162 -8.71 -14.79 32.03
CA TRP A 162 -7.80 -15.64 31.23
C TRP A 162 -8.43 -16.97 30.76
N LEU A 163 -9.65 -17.30 31.21
CA LEU A 163 -10.38 -18.48 30.78
C LEU A 163 -10.92 -18.34 29.35
N MET A 164 -11.04 -17.12 28.85
CA MET A 164 -11.46 -16.83 27.48
C MET A 164 -10.33 -16.18 26.69
N ARG A 165 -10.09 -16.65 25.46
CA ARG A 165 -9.13 -16.03 24.54
C ARG A 165 -9.70 -15.96 23.12
N ALA A 166 -9.53 -14.80 22.48
CA ALA A 166 -9.84 -14.61 21.07
C ALA A 166 -8.66 -15.04 20.20
N VAL A 167 -8.96 -15.68 19.06
CA VAL A 167 -7.99 -16.14 18.07
C VAL A 167 -8.40 -15.57 16.70
N PRO A 168 -7.85 -14.42 16.29
CA PRO A 168 -8.10 -13.87 14.97
C PRO A 168 -7.43 -14.75 13.90
N VAL A 169 -8.11 -14.97 12.79
CA VAL A 169 -7.59 -15.70 11.62
C VAL A 169 -7.34 -14.70 10.49
N SER A 170 -6.07 -14.53 10.11
CA SER A 170 -5.62 -13.60 9.06
C SER A 170 -5.62 -14.25 7.66
N SER A 171 -5.21 -13.53 6.61
CA SER A 171 -4.80 -14.18 5.35
C SER A 171 -3.57 -15.08 5.57
N LEU A 172 -3.36 -16.02 4.63
CA LEU A 172 -2.09 -16.73 4.52
C LEU A 172 -0.98 -15.74 4.10
N THR A 173 0.24 -15.97 4.57
CA THR A 173 1.44 -15.32 4.06
C THR A 173 1.69 -15.69 2.59
N ASP A 174 2.53 -14.92 1.90
CA ASP A 174 2.87 -15.20 0.49
C ASP A 174 3.43 -16.63 0.33
N THR A 175 4.37 -17.03 1.20
CA THR A 175 4.94 -18.38 1.19
C THR A 175 3.88 -19.46 1.48
N GLU A 176 2.97 -19.24 2.44
CA GLU A 176 1.87 -20.19 2.71
C GLU A 176 0.89 -20.26 1.53
N ALA A 177 0.60 -19.14 0.87
CA ALA A 177 -0.28 -19.09 -0.30
C ALA A 177 0.33 -19.82 -1.51
N GLU A 178 1.62 -19.64 -1.75
CA GLU A 178 2.37 -20.35 -2.79
C GLU A 178 2.38 -21.86 -2.54
N ASN A 179 2.72 -22.27 -1.31
CA ASN A 179 2.67 -23.68 -0.90
C ASN A 179 1.26 -24.28 -1.04
N PHE A 180 0.23 -23.49 -0.71
CA PHE A 180 -1.16 -23.89 -0.86
C PHE A 180 -1.52 -24.14 -2.34
N LEU A 181 -1.16 -23.24 -3.24
CA LEU A 181 -1.41 -23.38 -4.69
C LEU A 181 -0.57 -24.50 -5.31
N GLN A 182 0.67 -24.70 -4.86
CA GLN A 182 1.51 -25.82 -5.26
C GLN A 182 0.89 -27.16 -4.82
N GLY A 183 0.31 -27.22 -3.62
CA GLY A 183 -0.47 -28.37 -3.14
C GLY A 183 -1.73 -28.64 -3.97
N LEU A 184 -2.23 -27.63 -4.68
CA LEU A 184 -3.29 -27.76 -5.70
C LEU A 184 -2.72 -28.08 -7.09
N GLY A 185 -1.42 -28.30 -7.25
CA GLY A 185 -0.79 -28.75 -8.49
C GLY A 185 -0.80 -27.73 -9.62
N LEU A 186 -0.69 -26.43 -9.30
CA LEU A 186 -0.49 -25.37 -10.29
C LEU A 186 0.99 -25.22 -10.66
N GLU A 187 1.27 -24.63 -11.82
CA GLU A 187 2.62 -24.29 -12.27
C GLU A 187 3.10 -22.96 -11.65
N GLN A 188 4.42 -22.78 -11.52
CA GLN A 188 5.02 -21.64 -10.81
C GLN A 188 4.59 -20.27 -11.40
N ALA A 189 4.40 -20.19 -12.71
CA ALA A 189 3.97 -18.96 -13.38
C ALA A 189 2.57 -18.50 -12.92
N ASP A 190 1.64 -19.43 -12.71
CA ASP A 190 0.28 -19.13 -12.25
C ASP A 190 0.25 -18.86 -10.75
N ILE A 191 1.09 -19.56 -9.99
CA ILE A 191 1.19 -19.42 -8.53
C ILE A 191 1.48 -17.98 -8.13
N SER A 192 2.55 -17.38 -8.67
CA SER A 192 2.95 -16.02 -8.29
C SER A 192 1.92 -14.96 -8.69
N LEU A 193 1.22 -15.16 -9.81
CA LEU A 193 0.15 -14.26 -10.24
C LEU A 193 -1.06 -14.34 -9.30
N ILE A 194 -1.53 -15.56 -9.00
CA ILE A 194 -2.71 -15.79 -8.17
C ILE A 194 -2.44 -15.36 -6.72
N ALA A 195 -1.28 -15.70 -6.16
CA ALA A 195 -0.92 -15.32 -4.79
C ALA A 195 -0.96 -13.79 -4.62
N ARG A 196 -0.34 -13.05 -5.55
CA ARG A 196 -0.37 -11.59 -5.59
C ARG A 196 -1.79 -11.02 -5.68
N CYS A 197 -2.63 -11.59 -6.56
CA CYS A 197 -3.97 -11.07 -6.84
C CYS A 197 -5.05 -11.48 -5.83
N THR A 198 -4.75 -12.37 -4.89
CA THR A 198 -5.71 -12.87 -3.90
C THR A 198 -5.31 -12.50 -2.47
N HIS A 199 -4.12 -11.92 -2.28
CA HIS A 199 -3.59 -11.50 -0.99
C HIS A 199 -3.72 -12.60 0.08
N GLY A 200 -3.36 -13.83 -0.29
CA GLY A 200 -3.34 -14.99 0.60
C GLY A 200 -4.71 -15.47 1.10
N HIS A 201 -5.82 -15.01 0.52
CA HIS A 201 -7.16 -15.40 0.95
C HIS A 201 -7.51 -16.84 0.52
N PRO A 202 -7.73 -17.81 1.43
CA PRO A 202 -7.85 -19.23 1.05
C PRO A 202 -8.98 -19.57 0.09
N LEU A 203 -10.16 -18.99 0.25
CA LEU A 203 -11.25 -19.22 -0.70
C LEU A 203 -10.94 -18.60 -2.07
N ALA A 204 -10.26 -17.46 -2.09
CA ALA A 204 -9.87 -16.80 -3.34
C ALA A 204 -8.85 -17.65 -4.10
N LEU A 205 -7.83 -18.15 -3.38
CA LEU A 205 -6.84 -19.08 -3.91
C LEU A 205 -7.51 -20.34 -4.50
N LYS A 206 -8.48 -20.93 -3.80
CA LYS A 206 -9.23 -22.10 -4.30
C LYS A 206 -10.05 -21.80 -5.55
N LEU A 207 -10.78 -20.68 -5.57
CA LEU A 207 -11.61 -20.29 -6.71
C LEU A 207 -10.74 -19.94 -7.94
N ALA A 208 -9.64 -19.21 -7.74
CA ALA A 208 -8.69 -18.92 -8.81
C ALA A 208 -8.05 -20.20 -9.34
N ALA A 209 -7.58 -21.09 -8.47
CA ALA A 209 -7.02 -22.39 -8.86
C ALA A 209 -8.02 -23.26 -9.63
N ALA A 210 -9.29 -23.27 -9.22
CA ALA A 210 -10.34 -23.99 -9.95
C ALA A 210 -10.58 -23.38 -11.34
N ALA A 211 -10.66 -22.04 -11.41
CA ALA A 211 -10.87 -21.33 -12.68
C ALA A 211 -9.70 -21.56 -13.67
N VAL A 212 -8.46 -21.63 -13.18
CA VAL A 212 -7.28 -21.98 -14.00
C VAL A 212 -7.38 -23.41 -14.53
N ARG A 213 -7.79 -24.38 -13.71
CA ARG A 213 -7.92 -25.79 -14.11
C ARG A 213 -9.03 -26.03 -15.11
N GLU A 214 -10.09 -25.23 -15.06
CA GLU A 214 -11.22 -25.31 -16.00
C GLU A 214 -10.94 -24.57 -17.32
N ALA A 215 -10.00 -23.61 -17.33
CA ALA A 215 -9.61 -22.88 -18.53
C ALA A 215 -8.74 -23.75 -19.45
N SER A 216 -9.06 -23.77 -20.75
CA SER A 216 -8.15 -24.35 -21.75
C SER A 216 -6.94 -23.43 -21.93
N PRO A 217 -5.71 -23.95 -22.16
CA PRO A 217 -4.50 -23.13 -22.35
C PRO A 217 -4.65 -22.03 -23.44
N GLU A 218 -5.49 -22.28 -24.44
CA GLU A 218 -5.80 -21.33 -25.52
C GLU A 218 -6.73 -20.17 -25.10
N GLN A 219 -7.41 -20.27 -23.95
CA GLN A 219 -8.35 -19.27 -23.40
C GLN A 219 -7.72 -18.39 -22.31
N TRP A 220 -6.43 -18.55 -22.05
CA TRP A 220 -5.67 -17.72 -21.11
C TRP A 220 -5.48 -16.24 -21.50
N PRO A 221 -5.53 -15.79 -22.79
CA PRO A 221 -5.16 -14.43 -23.11
C PRO A 221 -6.34 -13.48 -22.81
N THR A 222 -6.63 -13.20 -21.53
CA THR A 222 -7.36 -12.00 -21.04
C THR A 222 -7.60 -11.91 -19.52
N GLY A 223 -7.10 -12.83 -18.68
CA GLY A 223 -7.32 -12.73 -17.22
C GLY A 223 -8.75 -13.03 -16.74
N ALA A 224 -9.63 -13.53 -17.63
CA ALA A 224 -11.02 -13.86 -17.34
C ALA A 224 -11.25 -14.90 -16.22
N PRO A 225 -10.41 -15.94 -16.03
CA PRO A 225 -10.58 -16.89 -14.92
C PRO A 225 -10.41 -16.24 -13.53
N LEU A 226 -9.44 -15.33 -13.39
CA LEU A 226 -9.21 -14.58 -12.17
C LEU A 226 -10.38 -13.63 -11.87
N GLN A 227 -10.90 -12.96 -12.90
CA GLN A 227 -12.07 -12.08 -12.75
C GLN A 227 -13.29 -12.85 -12.22
N ARG A 228 -13.57 -14.06 -12.76
CA ARG A 228 -14.68 -14.89 -12.27
C ARG A 228 -14.53 -15.29 -10.80
N ALA A 229 -13.31 -15.64 -10.38
CA ALA A 229 -13.03 -15.97 -8.98
C ALA A 229 -13.28 -14.75 -8.06
N LEU A 230 -12.91 -13.55 -8.49
CA LEU A 230 -13.13 -12.31 -7.74
C LEU A 230 -14.59 -11.87 -7.71
N ASP A 231 -15.34 -12.07 -8.80
CA ASP A 231 -16.77 -11.79 -8.85
C ASP A 231 -17.54 -12.68 -7.87
N GLU A 232 -17.17 -13.97 -7.80
CA GLU A 232 -17.77 -14.90 -6.85
C GLU A 232 -17.42 -14.56 -5.39
N LEU A 233 -16.19 -14.14 -5.11
CA LEU A 233 -15.82 -13.61 -3.79
C LEU A 233 -16.61 -12.35 -3.43
N THR A 234 -16.73 -11.42 -4.37
CA THR A 234 -17.49 -10.18 -4.18
C THR A 234 -18.93 -10.51 -3.84
N ARG A 235 -19.55 -11.45 -4.56
CA ARG A 235 -20.90 -11.95 -4.28
C ARG A 235 -21.01 -12.49 -2.85
N ILE A 236 -20.07 -13.33 -2.41
CA ILE A 236 -20.05 -13.92 -1.06
C ILE A 236 -19.87 -12.86 0.02
N PHE A 237 -18.99 -11.88 -0.18
CA PHE A 237 -18.75 -10.82 0.81
C PHE A 237 -19.90 -9.82 0.90
N LEU A 238 -20.61 -9.59 -0.20
CA LEU A 238 -21.73 -8.66 -0.27
C LEU A 238 -23.09 -9.32 -0.03
N GLU A 239 -23.15 -10.64 0.21
CA GLU A 239 -24.39 -11.38 0.42
C GLU A 239 -25.20 -10.82 1.61
N ASP A 240 -24.51 -10.44 2.68
CA ASP A 240 -25.12 -9.90 3.90
C ASP A 240 -25.31 -8.37 3.88
N VAL A 241 -24.88 -7.68 2.80
CA VAL A 241 -25.01 -6.22 2.66
C VAL A 241 -26.34 -5.92 1.95
N GLY A 242 -27.41 -5.84 2.74
CA GLY A 242 -28.78 -5.75 2.22
C GLY A 242 -29.23 -4.36 1.77
N ASP A 243 -28.54 -3.27 2.15
CA ASP A 243 -28.94 -1.91 1.79
C ASP A 243 -28.01 -1.24 0.76
N GLU A 244 -28.63 -0.55 -0.20
CA GLU A 244 -27.95 0.08 -1.34
C GLU A 244 -26.95 1.16 -0.93
N VAL A 245 -27.26 1.90 0.15
CA VAL A 245 -26.37 2.94 0.68
C VAL A 245 -25.08 2.33 1.20
N THR A 246 -25.15 1.29 2.03
CA THR A 246 -23.96 0.60 2.55
C THR A 246 -23.15 -0.04 1.42
N ARG A 247 -23.79 -0.63 0.40
CA ARG A 247 -23.07 -1.17 -0.77
C ARG A 247 -22.32 -0.06 -1.52
N ARG A 248 -22.99 1.06 -1.81
CA ARG A 248 -22.36 2.22 -2.47
C ARG A 248 -21.20 2.80 -1.66
N VAL A 249 -21.38 2.94 -0.34
CA VAL A 249 -20.33 3.43 0.56
C VAL A 249 -19.14 2.47 0.60
N LEU A 250 -19.40 1.15 0.62
CA LEU A 250 -18.37 0.13 0.59
C LEU A 250 -17.61 0.10 -0.74
N GLU A 251 -18.27 0.31 -1.88
CA GLU A 251 -17.64 0.46 -3.19
C GLU A 251 -16.64 1.61 -3.23
N GLY A 252 -17.03 2.81 -2.79
CA GLY A 252 -16.11 3.96 -2.75
C GLY A 252 -15.03 3.83 -1.67
N ALA A 253 -15.34 3.16 -0.55
CA ALA A 253 -14.34 2.81 0.45
C ALA A 253 -13.31 1.79 -0.09
N ALA A 254 -13.71 0.93 -1.02
CA ALA A 254 -12.82 -0.09 -1.59
C ALA A 254 -11.76 0.48 -2.54
N VAL A 255 -11.97 1.69 -3.08
CA VAL A 255 -10.99 2.34 -3.98
C VAL A 255 -9.89 3.10 -3.24
N VAL A 256 -9.88 3.09 -1.89
CA VAL A 256 -8.86 3.73 -1.05
C VAL A 256 -8.22 2.74 -0.09
N ARG A 257 -6.97 3.00 0.31
CA ARG A 257 -6.25 2.17 1.29
C ARG A 257 -6.91 2.20 2.66
N ARG A 258 -7.33 3.40 3.05
CA ARG A 258 -7.81 3.76 4.38
C ARG A 258 -8.96 4.73 4.25
N VAL A 259 -9.98 4.53 5.08
CA VAL A 259 -11.19 5.36 5.07
C VAL A 259 -11.19 6.26 6.31
N THR A 260 -11.40 7.55 6.09
CA THR A 260 -11.55 8.58 7.12
C THR A 260 -12.92 9.27 6.98
N LEU A 261 -13.37 9.98 8.01
CA LEU A 261 -14.60 10.78 7.92
C LEU A 261 -14.51 11.85 6.82
N SER A 262 -13.34 12.46 6.63
CA SER A 262 -13.10 13.45 5.58
C SER A 262 -13.21 12.85 4.18
N LEU A 263 -12.67 11.64 3.96
CA LEU A 263 -12.84 10.90 2.71
C LEU A 263 -14.29 10.52 2.46
N LEU A 264 -15.01 10.04 3.48
CA LEU A 264 -16.43 9.71 3.35
C LEU A 264 -17.26 10.94 2.99
N GLN A 265 -16.98 12.09 3.61
CA GLN A 265 -17.65 13.34 3.27
C GLN A 265 -17.37 13.78 1.83
N ALA A 266 -16.13 13.61 1.35
CA ALA A 266 -15.78 13.96 -0.03
C ALA A 266 -16.42 13.01 -1.05
N LEU A 267 -16.42 11.70 -0.78
CA LEU A 267 -16.95 10.67 -1.67
C LEU A 267 -18.47 10.63 -1.73
N PHE A 268 -19.13 10.91 -0.61
CA PHE A 268 -20.58 10.77 -0.44
C PHE A 268 -21.18 12.02 0.22
N PRO A 269 -21.20 13.17 -0.47
CA PRO A 269 -21.69 14.43 0.10
C PRO A 269 -23.19 14.38 0.48
N ASP A 270 -23.93 13.42 -0.08
CA ASP A 270 -25.35 13.16 0.19
C ASP A 270 -25.59 12.24 1.39
N VAL A 271 -24.54 11.62 1.96
CA VAL A 271 -24.63 10.76 3.15
C VAL A 271 -23.91 11.43 4.32
N PRO A 272 -24.55 11.56 5.50
CA PRO A 272 -23.85 12.03 6.68
C PRO A 272 -22.59 11.18 6.95
N PRO A 273 -21.39 11.77 7.09
CA PRO A 273 -20.15 11.00 7.16
C PRO A 273 -20.11 10.07 8.38
N GLN A 274 -20.77 10.44 9.49
CA GLN A 274 -20.92 9.56 10.65
C GLN A 274 -21.78 8.32 10.37
N ASP A 275 -22.85 8.45 9.59
CA ASP A 275 -23.70 7.32 9.20
C ASP A 275 -22.93 6.37 8.26
N ALA A 276 -22.25 6.91 7.25
CA ALA A 276 -21.37 6.14 6.37
C ALA A 276 -20.28 5.38 7.15
N TRP A 277 -19.67 6.05 8.14
CA TRP A 277 -18.66 5.45 9.02
C TRP A 277 -19.22 4.31 9.86
N GLU A 278 -20.39 4.51 10.49
CA GLU A 278 -21.02 3.47 11.31
C GLU A 278 -21.44 2.25 10.50
N ARG A 279 -21.96 2.46 9.29
CA ARG A 279 -22.31 1.38 8.37
C ARG A 279 -21.10 0.51 8.05
N LEU A 280 -19.99 1.14 7.62
CA LEU A 280 -18.74 0.43 7.33
C LEU A 280 -18.21 -0.31 8.55
N ARG A 281 -18.13 0.35 9.70
CA ARG A 281 -17.56 -0.23 10.94
C ARG A 281 -18.32 -1.47 11.43
N ARG A 282 -19.60 -1.63 11.07
CA ARG A 282 -20.42 -2.81 11.44
C ARG A 282 -20.16 -4.01 10.55
N LEU A 283 -19.48 -3.84 9.40
CA LEU A 283 -19.21 -4.93 8.48
C LEU A 283 -18.05 -5.79 9.00
N PRO A 284 -18.18 -7.14 8.99
CA PRO A 284 -17.11 -8.05 9.44
C PRO A 284 -15.83 -7.98 8.60
N ILE A 285 -15.93 -7.42 7.39
CA ILE A 285 -14.81 -7.23 6.45
C ILE A 285 -14.04 -5.93 6.69
N VAL A 286 -14.49 -5.10 7.65
CA VAL A 286 -13.88 -3.81 7.99
C VAL A 286 -13.28 -3.88 9.39
N VAL A 287 -12.04 -3.41 9.52
CA VAL A 287 -11.30 -3.35 10.78
C VAL A 287 -11.02 -1.88 11.13
N GLY A 288 -11.19 -1.52 12.40
CA GLY A 288 -10.78 -0.22 12.91
C GLY A 288 -9.28 -0.19 13.17
N ALA A 289 -8.57 0.75 12.56
CA ALA A 289 -7.19 1.10 12.88
C ALA A 289 -7.15 2.40 13.70
N SER A 290 -5.98 2.72 14.24
CA SER A 290 -5.77 3.97 15.00
C SER A 290 -6.00 5.24 14.19
N ASP A 291 -6.00 5.13 12.86
CA ASP A 291 -5.98 6.26 11.94
C ASP A 291 -7.07 6.18 10.84
N GLY A 292 -8.00 5.22 10.93
CA GLY A 292 -9.09 5.06 9.96
C GLY A 292 -9.76 3.68 10.00
N LEU A 293 -10.66 3.43 9.06
CA LEU A 293 -11.17 2.09 8.79
C LEU A 293 -10.39 1.45 7.63
N LEU A 294 -10.11 0.15 7.74
CA LEU A 294 -9.46 -0.65 6.72
C LEU A 294 -10.41 -1.75 6.27
N ILE A 295 -10.60 -1.88 4.96
CA ILE A 295 -11.26 -3.05 4.39
C ILE A 295 -10.19 -4.12 4.18
N HIS A 296 -10.49 -5.36 4.55
CA HIS A 296 -9.60 -6.49 4.33
C HIS A 296 -9.12 -6.56 2.86
N ASP A 297 -7.82 -6.71 2.63
CA ASP A 297 -7.19 -6.48 1.32
C ASP A 297 -7.82 -7.26 0.16
N ALA A 298 -8.02 -8.57 0.33
CA ALA A 298 -8.67 -9.41 -0.68
C ALA A 298 -10.11 -8.99 -1.01
N VAL A 299 -10.86 -8.50 -0.01
CA VAL A 299 -12.24 -8.02 -0.18
C VAL A 299 -12.23 -6.68 -0.90
N ARG A 300 -11.37 -5.77 -0.45
CA ARG A 300 -11.17 -4.46 -1.06
C ARG A 300 -10.84 -4.60 -2.54
N GLU A 301 -9.88 -5.45 -2.86
CA GLU A 301 -9.43 -5.66 -4.23
C GLU A 301 -10.51 -6.30 -5.11
N ALA A 302 -11.25 -7.29 -4.59
CA ALA A 302 -12.36 -7.90 -5.31
C ALA A 302 -13.46 -6.87 -5.64
N ILE A 303 -13.87 -6.06 -4.65
CA ILE A 303 -14.89 -5.01 -4.84
C ILE A 303 -14.39 -3.94 -5.81
N ALA A 304 -13.16 -3.44 -5.64
CA ALA A 304 -12.60 -2.39 -6.50
C ALA A 304 -12.47 -2.86 -7.96
N ARG A 305 -11.99 -4.08 -8.20
CA ARG A 305 -11.91 -4.66 -9.56
C ARG A 305 -13.28 -4.92 -10.16
N SER A 306 -14.24 -5.43 -9.37
CA SER A 306 -15.61 -5.64 -9.83
C SER A 306 -16.28 -4.31 -10.19
N LEU A 307 -16.08 -3.26 -9.41
CA LEU A 307 -16.54 -1.90 -9.71
C LEU A 307 -15.88 -1.35 -10.98
N HIS A 308 -14.56 -1.50 -11.13
CA HIS A 308 -13.84 -1.08 -12.33
C HIS A 308 -14.36 -1.77 -13.59
N ALA A 309 -14.74 -3.06 -13.50
CA ALA A 309 -15.29 -3.81 -14.62
C ALA A 309 -16.77 -3.47 -14.93
N SER A 310 -17.58 -3.24 -13.90
CA SER A 310 -19.03 -3.03 -14.03
C SER A 310 -19.43 -1.57 -14.27
N ASP A 311 -18.75 -0.61 -13.62
CA ASP A 311 -18.96 0.84 -13.76
C ASP A 311 -17.61 1.59 -13.71
N PRO A 312 -16.83 1.55 -14.81
CA PRO A 312 -15.52 2.22 -14.89
C PRO A 312 -15.58 3.72 -14.62
N ALA A 313 -16.71 4.37 -14.96
CA ALA A 313 -16.89 5.81 -14.78
C ALA A 313 -16.98 6.16 -13.29
N ARG A 314 -17.81 5.43 -12.53
CA ARG A 314 -17.93 5.60 -11.08
C ARG A 314 -16.65 5.23 -10.35
N TYR A 315 -15.98 4.15 -10.76
CA TYR A 315 -14.67 3.78 -10.24
C TYR A 315 -13.67 4.94 -10.35
N LEU A 316 -13.54 5.51 -11.56
CA LEU A 316 -12.66 6.65 -11.78
C LEU A 316 -13.11 7.85 -10.94
N GLU A 317 -14.39 8.19 -10.92
CA GLU A 317 -14.92 9.30 -10.13
C GLU A 317 -14.57 9.21 -8.64
N TYR A 318 -14.77 8.05 -8.02
CA TYR A 318 -14.39 7.83 -6.62
C TYR A 318 -12.88 8.00 -6.42
N ARG A 319 -12.05 7.42 -7.30
CA ARG A 319 -10.59 7.58 -7.19
C ARG A 319 -10.15 9.02 -7.34
N ARG A 320 -10.73 9.77 -8.29
CA ARG A 320 -10.41 11.19 -8.49
C ARG A 320 -10.79 12.03 -7.28
N THR A 321 -11.94 11.75 -6.69
CA THR A 321 -12.45 12.46 -5.52
C THR A 321 -11.62 12.16 -4.27
N ALA A 322 -11.36 10.89 -4.00
CA ALA A 322 -10.46 10.46 -2.93
C ALA A 322 -9.06 11.08 -3.09
N TRP A 323 -8.53 11.07 -4.32
CA TRP A 323 -7.23 11.65 -4.63
C TRP A 323 -7.14 13.13 -4.27
N ARG A 324 -8.12 13.94 -4.71
CA ARG A 324 -8.15 15.39 -4.39
C ARG A 324 -8.18 15.63 -2.89
N GLN A 325 -8.96 14.83 -2.15
CA GLN A 325 -9.06 14.95 -0.71
C GLN A 325 -7.73 14.60 -0.02
N LEU A 326 -7.11 13.46 -0.38
CA LEU A 326 -5.81 13.03 0.15
C LEU A 326 -4.70 14.04 -0.15
N ALA A 327 -4.66 14.58 -1.37
CA ALA A 327 -3.68 15.58 -1.77
C ALA A 327 -3.82 16.89 -0.97
N THR A 328 -5.07 17.30 -0.70
CA THR A 328 -5.37 18.49 0.11
C THR A 328 -4.91 18.29 1.55
N GLU A 329 -5.23 17.15 2.16
CA GLU A 329 -4.83 16.83 3.53
C GLU A 329 -3.32 16.69 3.68
N ALA A 330 -2.65 16.05 2.72
CA ALA A 330 -1.19 15.93 2.72
C ALA A 330 -0.48 17.29 2.68
N GLY A 331 -1.03 18.27 1.94
CA GLY A 331 -0.47 19.62 1.85
C GLY A 331 -0.50 20.42 3.15
N VAL A 332 -1.35 20.02 4.11
CA VAL A 332 -1.49 20.67 5.42
C VAL A 332 -1.04 19.78 6.60
N ALA A 333 -0.66 18.54 6.32
CA ALA A 333 -0.28 17.57 7.35
C ALA A 333 1.05 17.95 8.02
N GLY A 334 1.12 17.75 9.34
CA GLY A 334 2.38 17.85 10.09
C GLY A 334 3.31 16.66 9.79
N GLY A 335 4.60 16.82 10.05
CA GLY A 335 5.62 15.80 9.72
C GLY A 335 5.37 14.40 10.31
N GLY A 336 4.69 14.30 11.46
CA GLY A 336 4.32 13.01 12.07
C GLY A 336 3.19 12.25 11.37
N ASP A 337 2.30 12.94 10.65
CA ASP A 337 1.16 12.35 9.93
C ASP A 337 1.40 12.20 8.43
N LEU A 338 2.38 12.92 7.88
CA LEU A 338 2.70 12.96 6.45
C LEU A 338 2.92 11.57 5.86
N TRP A 339 3.59 10.67 6.59
CA TRP A 339 3.80 9.27 6.20
C TRP A 339 2.50 8.54 5.85
N ARG A 340 1.42 8.78 6.60
CA ARG A 340 0.13 8.10 6.39
C ARG A 340 -0.47 8.50 5.05
N TYR A 341 -0.41 9.79 4.76
CA TYR A 341 -0.86 10.33 3.48
C TYR A 341 -0.01 9.82 2.33
N THR A 342 1.31 9.72 2.50
CA THR A 342 2.17 9.15 1.45
C THR A 342 1.80 7.71 1.13
N ALA A 343 1.50 6.89 2.14
CA ALA A 343 1.03 5.52 1.93
C ALA A 343 -0.32 5.49 1.20
N ASP A 344 -1.21 6.44 1.49
CA ASP A 344 -2.47 6.62 0.77
C ASP A 344 -2.22 7.03 -0.69
N MET A 345 -1.27 7.92 -0.98
CA MET A 345 -0.90 8.31 -2.35
C MET A 345 -0.31 7.14 -3.15
N LEU A 346 0.61 6.39 -2.54
CA LEU A 346 1.24 5.21 -3.16
C LEU A 346 0.20 4.14 -3.52
N PHE A 347 -0.84 4.00 -2.70
CA PHE A 347 -1.94 3.10 -3.02
C PHE A 347 -2.74 3.55 -4.26
N MET A 348 -2.89 4.86 -4.47
CA MET A 348 -3.63 5.43 -5.61
C MET A 348 -2.92 5.25 -6.96
N ILE A 349 -1.64 4.90 -6.95
CA ILE A 349 -0.84 4.64 -8.15
C ILE A 349 -1.07 3.19 -8.58
N GLU A 350 -1.55 2.98 -9.81
CA GLU A 350 -1.83 1.64 -10.37
C GLU A 350 -0.85 1.24 -11.46
N ASN A 351 -0.07 2.17 -12.00
CA ASN A 351 0.88 1.84 -13.05
C ASN A 351 1.89 0.77 -12.56
N PRO A 352 1.95 -0.40 -13.23
CA PRO A 352 2.83 -1.49 -12.81
C PRO A 352 4.30 -1.08 -12.73
N VAL A 353 4.77 -0.20 -13.63
CA VAL A 353 6.16 0.27 -13.64
C VAL A 353 6.46 1.12 -12.42
N VAL A 354 5.53 1.98 -12.02
CA VAL A 354 5.68 2.82 -10.82
C VAL A 354 5.52 1.97 -9.56
N ARG A 355 4.54 1.07 -9.52
CA ARG A 355 4.36 0.17 -8.37
C ARG A 355 5.56 -0.74 -8.16
N GLU A 356 6.09 -1.35 -9.22
CA GLU A 356 7.34 -2.13 -9.15
C GLU A 356 8.50 -1.25 -8.70
N ALA A 357 8.54 0.01 -9.16
CA ALA A 357 9.53 0.95 -8.70
C ALA A 357 9.43 1.18 -7.20
N PHE A 358 8.27 1.22 -6.54
CA PHE A 358 8.12 1.43 -5.09
C PHE A 358 8.14 0.14 -4.25
N PHE A 359 7.44 -0.88 -4.72
CA PHE A 359 7.19 -2.19 -4.11
C PHE A 359 7.68 -3.28 -5.08
N PRO A 360 9.00 -3.50 -5.18
CA PRO A 360 9.54 -4.54 -6.05
C PRO A 360 8.97 -5.91 -5.69
N SER A 361 8.66 -6.70 -6.71
CA SER A 361 7.97 -7.99 -6.56
C SER A 361 8.85 -9.10 -5.96
N GLY A 362 10.15 -8.86 -5.79
CA GLY A 362 11.08 -9.77 -5.13
C GLY A 362 11.07 -9.60 -3.61
N SER A 363 10.96 -10.70 -2.88
CA SER A 363 11.25 -10.70 -1.43
C SER A 363 12.73 -10.39 -1.25
N PRO A 364 13.13 -9.37 -0.47
CA PRO A 364 14.55 -9.03 -0.33
C PRO A 364 15.26 -10.17 0.41
N THR A 365 15.95 -11.02 -0.34
CA THR A 365 16.80 -12.11 0.15
C THR A 365 18.06 -11.58 0.86
N PHE A 366 18.36 -10.29 0.69
CA PHE A 366 19.59 -9.65 1.12
C PHE A 366 19.35 -8.56 2.17
N ALA A 367 20.25 -8.49 3.15
CA ALA A 367 20.25 -7.43 4.16
C ALA A 367 21.07 -6.24 3.66
N VAL A 368 20.59 -5.02 3.92
CA VAL A 368 21.31 -3.78 3.62
C VAL A 368 21.64 -3.10 4.94
N GLU A 369 22.92 -2.90 5.20
CA GLU A 369 23.43 -2.41 6.49
C GLU A 369 24.47 -1.30 6.28
N PRO A 370 24.67 -0.39 7.26
CA PRO A 370 25.78 0.55 7.21
C PRO A 370 27.11 -0.18 7.01
N ALA A 371 27.96 0.33 6.11
CA ALA A 371 29.25 -0.29 5.83
C ALA A 371 30.18 -0.25 7.05
N GLN A 372 30.93 -1.33 7.25
CA GLN A 372 31.90 -1.48 8.35
C GLN A 372 33.30 -1.09 7.86
N ALA A 373 34.20 -0.69 8.78
CA ALA A 373 35.55 -0.24 8.42
C ALA A 373 36.34 -1.28 7.59
N ASP A 374 36.09 -2.56 7.84
CA ASP A 374 36.74 -3.67 7.14
C ASP A 374 36.16 -3.97 5.75
N ASP A 375 35.06 -3.32 5.34
CA ASP A 375 34.44 -3.49 4.02
C ASP A 375 35.23 -2.79 2.89
N GLY A 376 36.14 -1.88 3.23
CA GLY A 376 36.92 -1.08 2.29
C GLY A 376 37.58 -1.86 1.14
N PRO A 377 38.36 -2.93 1.42
CA PRO A 377 38.98 -3.73 0.38
C PRO A 377 37.98 -4.39 -0.58
N ALA A 378 36.83 -4.87 -0.07
CA ALA A 378 35.80 -5.47 -0.91
C ALA A 378 35.08 -4.44 -1.78
N LEU A 379 34.81 -3.23 -1.24
CA LEU A 379 34.27 -2.11 -2.00
C LEU A 379 35.19 -1.72 -3.18
N GLU A 380 36.50 -1.63 -2.90
CA GLU A 380 37.51 -1.30 -3.90
C GLU A 380 37.61 -2.40 -4.97
N ASP A 381 37.65 -3.68 -4.58
CA ASP A 381 37.75 -4.81 -5.50
C ASP A 381 36.52 -4.95 -6.42
N ILE A 382 35.30 -4.84 -5.87
CA ILE A 382 34.06 -4.86 -6.65
C ILE A 382 34.06 -3.70 -7.66
N THR A 383 34.41 -2.48 -7.22
CA THR A 383 34.41 -1.31 -8.10
C THR A 383 35.49 -1.42 -9.18
N HIS A 384 36.70 -1.85 -8.80
CA HIS A 384 37.81 -2.03 -9.73
C HIS A 384 37.46 -3.07 -10.81
N THR A 385 36.88 -4.19 -10.40
CA THR A 385 36.44 -5.27 -11.30
C THR A 385 35.40 -4.77 -12.31
N TRP A 386 34.39 -4.05 -11.83
CA TRP A 386 33.26 -3.65 -12.67
C TRP A 386 33.45 -2.34 -13.41
N GLU A 387 34.36 -1.47 -12.97
CA GLU A 387 34.44 -0.08 -13.45
C GLU A 387 35.83 0.37 -13.85
N GLY A 388 36.89 -0.25 -13.32
CA GLY A 388 38.27 0.13 -13.56
C GLY A 388 38.90 0.93 -12.43
N SER A 389 40.19 1.24 -12.57
CA SER A 389 41.00 1.82 -11.49
C SER A 389 40.72 3.31 -11.27
N GLU A 390 40.40 4.08 -12.30
CA GLU A 390 40.08 5.50 -12.19
C GLU A 390 38.75 5.68 -11.44
N ALA A 391 37.73 4.90 -11.81
CA ALA A 391 36.43 4.90 -11.14
C ALA A 391 36.52 4.44 -9.68
N ALA A 392 37.26 3.36 -9.40
CA ALA A 392 37.50 2.88 -8.04
C ALA A 392 38.24 3.94 -7.20
N GLY A 393 39.28 4.55 -7.75
CA GLY A 393 40.04 5.62 -7.08
C GLY A 393 39.16 6.80 -6.68
N ALA A 394 38.30 7.28 -7.59
CA ALA A 394 37.36 8.37 -7.32
C ALA A 394 36.35 8.01 -6.22
N LEU A 395 35.79 6.80 -6.25
CA LEU A 395 34.86 6.33 -5.22
C LEU A 395 35.54 6.18 -3.85
N MET A 396 36.78 5.69 -3.82
CA MET A 396 37.52 5.48 -2.57
C MET A 396 37.95 6.79 -1.90
N VAL A 397 37.96 7.93 -2.60
CA VAL A 397 38.08 9.25 -1.96
C VAL A 397 36.92 9.49 -1.00
N TRP A 398 35.70 9.12 -1.39
CA TRP A 398 34.52 9.24 -0.52
C TRP A 398 34.58 8.26 0.64
N TRP A 399 35.00 7.01 0.42
CA TRP A 399 35.16 6.03 1.49
C TRP A 399 36.07 6.54 2.61
N ARG A 400 37.21 7.16 2.25
CA ARG A 400 38.16 7.72 3.23
C ARG A 400 37.62 8.93 3.98
N ARG A 401 36.71 9.72 3.39
CA ARG A 401 36.18 10.95 3.99
C ARG A 401 34.90 10.74 4.78
N LEU A 402 34.01 9.92 4.24
CA LEU A 402 32.64 9.71 4.68
C LEU A 402 32.29 8.21 4.58
N PRO A 403 32.93 7.31 5.36
CA PRO A 403 32.62 5.89 5.32
C PRO A 403 31.14 5.60 5.65
N GLN A 404 30.50 6.45 6.48
CA GLN A 404 29.08 6.37 6.81
C GLN A 404 28.13 6.63 5.62
N ALA A 405 28.64 7.16 4.51
CA ALA A 405 27.89 7.33 3.27
C ALA A 405 27.66 6.01 2.50
N PHE A 406 28.32 4.94 2.92
CA PHE A 406 28.29 3.65 2.27
C PHE A 406 27.43 2.66 3.05
N SER A 407 26.80 1.76 2.33
CA SER A 407 26.05 0.64 2.88
C SER A 407 26.41 -0.63 2.13
N SER A 408 26.58 -1.71 2.89
CA SER A 408 26.96 -3.03 2.39
C SER A 408 25.70 -3.88 2.25
N VAL A 409 25.61 -4.62 1.13
CA VAL A 409 24.56 -5.60 0.90
C VAL A 409 25.14 -6.97 1.26
N ARG A 410 24.46 -7.71 2.14
CA ARG A 410 24.92 -8.99 2.67
C ARG A 410 23.92 -10.12 2.40
N ASP A 411 24.45 -11.31 2.13
CA ASP A 411 23.68 -12.55 2.04
C ASP A 411 23.30 -13.11 3.42
N GLY A 412 22.57 -14.23 3.44
CA GLY A 412 22.15 -14.91 4.68
C GLY A 412 23.30 -15.46 5.53
N GLU A 413 24.52 -15.53 5.00
CA GLU A 413 25.73 -15.91 5.73
C GLU A 413 26.54 -14.70 6.21
N GLY A 414 26.05 -13.47 5.95
CA GLY A 414 26.71 -12.22 6.33
C GLY A 414 27.84 -11.79 5.40
N ARG A 415 28.03 -12.46 4.25
CA ARG A 415 29.05 -12.09 3.27
C ARG A 415 28.59 -10.90 2.46
N MET A 416 29.49 -9.97 2.17
CA MET A 416 29.20 -8.82 1.34
C MET A 416 29.10 -9.24 -0.13
N VAL A 417 27.92 -9.02 -0.73
CA VAL A 417 27.60 -9.35 -2.12
C VAL A 417 27.40 -8.11 -2.99
N GLY A 418 27.42 -6.93 -2.38
CA GLY A 418 27.32 -5.65 -3.08
C GLY A 418 27.37 -4.48 -2.13
N PHE A 419 27.22 -3.28 -2.67
CA PHE A 419 27.16 -2.05 -1.89
C PHE A 419 26.44 -0.94 -2.63
N TYR A 420 26.15 0.15 -1.92
CA TYR A 420 25.90 1.43 -2.53
C TYR A 420 26.44 2.60 -1.69
N ALA A 421 26.62 3.75 -2.34
CA ALA A 421 27.09 4.99 -1.73
C ALA A 421 26.10 6.13 -1.99
N LYS A 422 25.66 6.81 -0.93
CA LYS A 422 24.78 7.99 -1.00
C LYS A 422 25.38 9.15 -0.19
N LEU A 423 25.44 10.33 -0.79
CA LEU A 423 25.98 11.54 -0.16
C LEU A 423 24.83 12.53 0.05
N ARG A 424 24.79 13.22 1.19
CA ARG A 424 23.79 14.25 1.46
C ARG A 424 24.42 15.63 1.42
N SER A 425 23.77 16.56 0.72
CA SER A 425 24.28 17.92 0.54
C SER A 425 24.46 18.70 1.86
N ASP A 426 23.73 18.35 2.91
CA ASP A 426 23.83 18.98 4.23
C ASP A 426 24.94 18.38 5.12
N GLU A 427 25.55 17.26 4.71
CA GLU A 427 26.63 16.57 5.42
C GLU A 427 28.00 16.75 4.73
N LEU A 428 28.05 17.46 3.60
CA LEU A 428 29.27 17.62 2.79
C LEU A 428 29.69 19.08 2.62
N GLN A 429 31.00 19.28 2.51
CA GLN A 429 31.53 20.56 2.04
C GLN A 429 31.38 20.61 0.51
N PRO A 430 30.81 21.68 -0.07
CA PRO A 430 30.56 21.74 -1.51
C PRO A 430 31.81 21.55 -2.38
N ALA A 431 32.97 21.98 -1.88
CA ALA A 431 34.25 21.80 -2.56
C ALA A 431 34.64 20.34 -2.75
N TRP A 432 34.21 19.42 -1.87
CA TRP A 432 34.53 18.00 -1.96
C TRP A 432 33.94 17.33 -3.19
N LEU A 433 32.83 17.86 -3.73
CA LEU A 433 32.22 17.34 -4.95
C LEU A 433 33.15 17.51 -6.16
N LEU A 434 34.07 18.47 -6.15
CA LEU A 434 35.01 18.71 -7.25
C LEU A 434 36.14 17.67 -7.31
N ASP A 435 36.38 16.94 -6.23
CA ASP A 435 37.43 15.92 -6.16
C ASP A 435 37.02 14.59 -6.82
N ASP A 436 35.77 14.50 -7.28
CA ASP A 436 35.23 13.36 -8.00
C ASP A 436 34.66 13.85 -9.34
N PRO A 437 35.19 13.37 -10.49
CA PRO A 437 34.74 13.81 -11.81
C PRO A 437 33.22 13.72 -12.03
N ILE A 438 32.57 12.70 -11.46
CA ILE A 438 31.11 12.51 -11.57
C ILE A 438 30.37 13.46 -10.64
N ALA A 439 30.78 13.54 -9.37
CA ALA A 439 30.12 14.42 -8.41
C ALA A 439 30.30 15.92 -8.75
N GLY A 440 31.40 16.26 -9.42
CA GLY A 440 31.69 17.61 -9.91
C GLY A 440 30.67 18.09 -10.95
N GLN A 441 30.09 17.17 -11.73
CA GLN A 441 28.99 17.50 -12.63
C GLN A 441 27.73 17.93 -11.87
N TRP A 442 27.39 17.25 -10.78
CA TRP A 442 26.25 17.64 -9.94
C TRP A 442 26.47 18.99 -9.28
N TYR A 443 27.70 19.28 -8.87
CA TYR A 443 28.06 20.60 -8.36
C TYR A 443 27.86 21.71 -9.42
N SER A 444 28.31 21.48 -10.67
CA SER A 444 28.06 22.39 -11.79
C SER A 444 26.56 22.63 -12.00
N HIS A 445 25.77 21.56 -12.04
CA HIS A 445 24.32 21.66 -12.20
C HIS A 445 23.66 22.41 -11.03
N LEU A 446 24.05 22.16 -9.79
CA LEU A 446 23.52 22.87 -8.61
C LEU A 446 23.87 24.36 -8.62
N LYS A 447 25.04 24.73 -9.14
CA LYS A 447 25.43 26.14 -9.31
C LYS A 447 24.56 26.85 -10.36
N GLN A 448 24.22 26.16 -11.45
CA GLN A 448 23.33 26.69 -12.49
C GLN A 448 21.86 26.73 -12.02
N HIS A 449 21.47 25.77 -11.19
CA HIS A 449 20.10 25.59 -10.70
C HIS A 449 20.08 25.56 -9.16
N PRO A 450 20.27 26.69 -8.48
CA PRO A 450 20.36 26.72 -7.02
C PRO A 450 19.05 26.27 -6.35
N MET A 451 19.20 25.66 -5.17
CA MET A 451 18.10 25.22 -4.31
C MET A 451 17.94 26.17 -3.11
N PRO A 452 16.78 26.15 -2.41
CA PRO A 452 16.63 26.80 -1.12
C PRO A 452 17.70 26.34 -0.12
N ARG A 453 18.11 27.22 0.82
CA ARG A 453 19.23 26.95 1.75
C ARG A 453 18.98 25.79 2.70
N ASP A 454 17.72 25.55 3.04
CA ASP A 454 17.26 24.50 3.94
C ASP A 454 16.99 23.17 3.21
N ALA A 455 16.99 23.18 1.87
CA ALA A 455 16.75 22.01 1.04
C ALA A 455 17.97 21.09 0.94
N ILE A 456 17.71 19.80 0.75
CA ILE A 456 18.71 18.74 0.65
C ILE A 456 18.70 18.17 -0.77
N ALA A 457 19.89 17.98 -1.35
CA ALA A 457 20.11 17.07 -2.47
C ALA A 457 20.73 15.77 -1.95
N LEU A 458 20.18 14.64 -2.39
CA LEU A 458 20.75 13.32 -2.18
C LEU A 458 21.49 12.90 -3.44
N PHE A 459 22.75 12.53 -3.32
CA PHE A 459 23.59 12.10 -4.43
C PHE A 459 23.87 10.60 -4.30
N CYS A 460 23.21 9.77 -5.11
CA CYS A 460 23.48 8.34 -5.15
C CYS A 460 24.70 8.10 -6.04
N ARG A 461 25.88 8.00 -5.41
CA ARG A 461 27.15 7.99 -6.12
C ARG A 461 27.33 6.75 -6.97
N ARG A 462 27.10 5.57 -6.38
CA ARG A 462 27.17 4.29 -7.07
C ARG A 462 26.47 3.18 -6.29
N TRP A 463 26.06 2.13 -7.00
CA TRP A 463 25.71 0.82 -6.44
C TRP A 463 26.27 -0.26 -7.36
N LEU A 464 26.80 -1.34 -6.78
CA LEU A 464 27.36 -2.47 -7.52
C LEU A 464 27.13 -3.77 -6.74
N SER A 465 26.77 -4.85 -7.44
CA SER A 465 26.87 -6.23 -6.95
C SER A 465 28.16 -6.88 -7.43
N ILE A 466 28.58 -7.93 -6.73
CA ILE A 466 29.74 -8.74 -7.11
C ILE A 466 29.50 -9.46 -8.45
N ASP A 467 28.31 -10.01 -8.65
CA ASP A 467 28.00 -10.90 -9.79
C ASP A 467 27.57 -10.16 -11.06
N ASP A 468 26.89 -9.02 -10.93
CA ASP A 468 26.18 -8.37 -12.06
C ASP A 468 26.44 -6.85 -12.17
N GLY A 469 27.29 -6.29 -11.31
CA GLY A 469 27.60 -4.86 -11.29
C GLY A 469 26.37 -3.99 -11.02
N ASP A 470 26.01 -3.12 -11.96
CA ASP A 470 24.84 -2.24 -11.85
C ASP A 470 23.58 -2.72 -12.61
N SER A 471 23.64 -3.95 -13.16
CA SER A 471 22.52 -4.58 -13.87
C SER A 471 21.34 -4.86 -12.92
N PRO A 472 20.08 -4.87 -13.40
CA PRO A 472 18.93 -5.19 -12.54
C PRO A 472 19.03 -6.61 -11.96
N GLY A 473 18.79 -6.74 -10.65
CA GLY A 473 18.84 -8.00 -9.91
C GLY A 473 18.40 -7.83 -8.46
N ASP A 474 18.43 -8.90 -7.67
CA ASP A 474 17.95 -8.93 -6.29
C ASP A 474 18.75 -8.00 -5.36
N VAL A 475 20.07 -7.90 -5.56
CA VAL A 475 20.94 -6.97 -4.83
C VAL A 475 20.53 -5.51 -5.11
N GLN A 476 20.27 -5.18 -6.37
CA GLN A 476 19.85 -3.84 -6.79
C GLN A 476 18.45 -3.51 -6.28
N ALA A 477 17.55 -4.50 -6.22
CA ALA A 477 16.24 -4.34 -5.60
C ALA A 477 16.35 -4.00 -4.11
N ALA A 478 17.23 -4.68 -3.37
CA ALA A 478 17.51 -4.40 -1.97
C ALA A 478 18.10 -2.99 -1.76
N VAL A 479 19.09 -2.60 -2.58
CA VAL A 479 19.66 -1.24 -2.59
C VAL A 479 18.58 -0.20 -2.84
N TRP A 480 17.72 -0.42 -3.84
CA TRP A 480 16.67 0.52 -4.21
C TRP A 480 15.67 0.70 -3.08
N LEU A 481 15.25 -0.38 -2.40
CA LEU A 481 14.39 -0.33 -1.22
C LEU A 481 15.00 0.53 -0.10
N ASP A 482 16.28 0.36 0.20
CA ASP A 482 16.94 1.12 1.26
C ASP A 482 17.20 2.59 0.87
N LEU A 483 17.55 2.87 -0.38
CA LEU A 483 17.64 4.23 -0.91
C LEU A 483 16.30 4.97 -0.81
N LYS A 484 15.18 4.28 -1.04
CA LYS A 484 13.84 4.87 -0.83
C LYS A 484 13.59 5.23 0.61
N ARG A 485 13.89 4.33 1.54
CA ARG A 485 13.77 4.60 2.98
C ARG A 485 14.53 5.88 3.33
N ALA A 486 15.78 5.99 2.87
CA ALA A 486 16.62 7.13 3.14
C ALA A 486 16.05 8.45 2.59
N TYR A 487 15.57 8.49 1.34
CA TYR A 487 15.03 9.73 0.80
C TYR A 487 13.65 10.08 1.40
N MET A 488 12.88 9.07 1.83
CA MET A 488 11.62 9.26 2.56
C MET A 488 11.84 9.85 3.95
N GLU A 489 12.98 9.60 4.59
CA GLU A 489 13.36 10.23 5.87
C GLU A 489 13.77 11.70 5.70
N LEU A 490 14.20 12.11 4.50
CA LEU A 490 14.66 13.47 4.22
C LEU A 490 13.53 14.46 3.90
N ARG A 491 12.28 14.00 3.86
CA ARG A 491 11.11 14.86 3.67
C ARG A 491 10.87 15.73 4.90
N PRO A 492 10.35 16.96 4.74
CA PRO A 492 10.01 17.63 3.47
C PRO A 492 11.20 18.39 2.84
N ARG A 493 12.42 18.24 3.38
CA ARG A 493 13.59 19.03 2.97
C ARG A 493 14.25 18.51 1.69
N LEU A 494 14.05 17.24 1.34
CA LEU A 494 14.58 16.69 0.11
C LEU A 494 14.01 17.39 -1.12
N ARG A 495 14.90 17.91 -1.95
CA ARG A 495 14.53 18.63 -3.18
C ARG A 495 14.96 17.91 -4.45
N ARG A 496 16.12 17.25 -4.42
CA ARG A 496 16.65 16.53 -5.58
C ARG A 496 17.31 15.22 -5.21
N VAL A 497 17.22 14.26 -6.11
CA VAL A 497 18.04 13.05 -6.11
C VAL A 497 18.85 13.03 -7.40
N TYR A 498 20.17 12.88 -7.27
CA TYR A 498 21.09 12.67 -8.39
C TYR A 498 21.52 11.21 -8.44
N LEU A 499 21.52 10.63 -9.63
CA LEU A 499 21.97 9.26 -9.88
C LEU A 499 23.05 9.25 -10.96
N THR A 500 24.01 8.32 -10.83
CA THR A 500 24.94 7.98 -11.89
C THR A 500 24.35 6.89 -12.76
N VAL A 501 24.25 7.11 -14.07
CA VAL A 501 23.70 6.15 -15.04
C VAL A 501 24.78 5.77 -16.05
N ARG A 502 25.08 4.47 -16.15
CA ARG A 502 26.04 3.92 -17.13
C ARG A 502 25.34 3.43 -18.38
N ASP A 503 24.29 2.63 -18.22
CA ASP A 503 23.43 2.17 -19.31
C ASP A 503 22.02 2.74 -19.16
N MET A 504 21.64 3.61 -20.09
CA MET A 504 20.31 4.20 -20.15
C MET A 504 19.23 3.15 -20.48
N GLY A 505 19.56 2.06 -21.18
CA GLY A 505 18.61 1.08 -21.67
C GLY A 505 17.88 0.33 -20.55
N ALA A 506 18.62 -0.11 -19.53
CA ALA A 506 18.08 -0.95 -18.45
C ALA A 506 17.02 -0.24 -17.58
N TYR A 507 17.14 1.08 -17.39
CA TYR A 507 16.27 1.83 -16.46
C TYR A 507 15.45 2.94 -17.13
N ALA A 508 15.61 3.20 -18.44
CA ALA A 508 14.99 4.34 -19.13
C ALA A 508 13.46 4.41 -18.98
N ALA A 509 12.76 3.28 -19.05
CA ALA A 509 11.30 3.26 -18.96
C ALA A 509 10.81 3.73 -17.58
N VAL A 510 11.47 3.26 -16.52
CA VAL A 510 11.13 3.62 -15.13
C VAL A 510 11.58 5.04 -14.83
N ALA A 511 12.82 5.40 -15.18
CA ALA A 511 13.40 6.72 -14.96
C ALA A 511 12.55 7.82 -15.58
N ARG A 512 12.15 7.65 -16.85
CA ARG A 512 11.29 8.63 -17.55
C ARG A 512 9.92 8.77 -16.90
N ARG A 513 9.33 7.67 -16.42
CA ARG A 513 8.01 7.69 -15.76
C ARG A 513 8.05 8.32 -14.38
N LEU A 514 9.14 8.13 -13.65
CA LEU A 514 9.37 8.79 -12.37
C LEU A 514 9.75 10.27 -12.51
N GLY A 515 10.07 10.73 -13.73
CA GLY A 515 10.41 12.12 -14.02
C GLY A 515 11.90 12.43 -13.89
N PHE A 516 12.78 11.43 -13.99
CA PHE A 516 14.22 11.66 -14.08
C PHE A 516 14.58 12.32 -15.42
N GLU A 517 15.37 13.38 -15.32
CA GLU A 517 16.00 14.06 -16.45
C GLU A 517 17.46 13.64 -16.54
N VAL A 518 17.90 13.20 -17.72
CA VAL A 518 19.31 12.92 -17.99
C VAL A 518 19.99 14.22 -18.36
N LEU A 519 21.07 14.53 -17.65
CA LEU A 519 21.89 15.71 -17.90
C LEU A 519 22.89 15.39 -19.01
N GLU A 520 22.47 15.53 -20.27
CA GLU A 520 23.27 15.15 -21.46
C GLU A 520 24.65 15.85 -21.49
N ASP A 521 24.68 17.14 -21.15
CA ASP A 521 25.90 17.96 -21.09
C ASP A 521 26.82 17.63 -19.90
N HIS A 522 26.43 16.69 -19.05
CA HIS A 522 27.11 16.34 -17.79
C HIS A 522 27.57 14.87 -17.83
N THR A 523 28.20 14.49 -18.94
CA THR A 523 28.75 13.15 -19.17
C THR A 523 30.24 13.12 -18.83
N VAL A 524 30.68 12.06 -18.14
CA VAL A 524 32.09 11.84 -17.75
C VAL A 524 32.57 10.54 -18.39
N VAL A 525 33.84 10.50 -18.79
CA VAL A 525 34.50 9.27 -19.24
C VAL A 525 35.57 8.91 -18.22
N LEU A 526 35.44 7.73 -17.60
CA LEU A 526 36.45 7.14 -16.70
C LEU A 526 36.78 5.75 -17.21
N ASP A 527 38.06 5.38 -17.26
CA ASP A 527 38.51 4.06 -17.74
C ASP A 527 37.91 3.68 -19.13
N GLY A 528 37.69 4.68 -20.01
CA GLY A 528 37.08 4.50 -21.34
C GLY A 528 35.55 4.28 -21.34
N ARG A 529 34.89 4.35 -20.18
CA ARG A 529 33.45 4.12 -20.00
C ARG A 529 32.73 5.44 -19.77
N ARG A 530 31.54 5.59 -20.37
CA ARG A 530 30.71 6.79 -20.23
C ARG A 530 29.77 6.68 -19.02
N TYR A 531 29.71 7.76 -18.25
CA TYR A 531 28.86 7.95 -17.09
C TYR A 531 28.00 9.19 -17.31
N HIS A 532 26.68 9.00 -17.25
CA HIS A 532 25.70 10.07 -17.31
C HIS A 532 25.22 10.44 -15.91
N SER A 533 24.85 11.69 -15.73
CA SER A 533 24.14 12.13 -14.53
C SER A 533 22.65 12.22 -14.83
N ALA A 534 21.81 11.67 -13.96
CA ALA A 534 20.38 11.88 -13.99
C ALA A 534 19.92 12.59 -12.73
N VAL A 535 18.91 13.45 -12.83
CA VAL A 535 18.34 14.17 -11.70
C VAL A 535 16.83 13.99 -11.66
N LEU A 536 16.30 13.73 -10.47
CA LEU A 536 14.89 13.87 -10.17
C LEU A 536 14.72 15.10 -9.28
N ASP A 537 13.98 16.09 -9.75
CA ASP A 537 13.60 17.27 -8.97
C ASP A 537 12.18 17.09 -8.43
N PHE A 538 12.06 16.95 -7.12
CA PHE A 538 10.78 16.69 -6.45
C PHE A 538 9.89 17.93 -6.35
N GLY A 539 10.39 19.12 -6.70
CA GLY A 539 9.60 20.33 -6.51
C GLY A 539 9.57 20.81 -5.05
N PRO A 540 8.86 21.93 -4.78
CA PRO A 540 8.88 22.59 -3.47
C PRO A 540 8.08 21.82 -2.41
N ALA A 541 7.13 20.99 -2.86
CA ALA A 541 6.36 20.10 -2.00
C ALA A 541 7.08 18.76 -1.73
N SER A 542 8.37 18.65 -2.11
CA SER A 542 9.20 17.47 -1.90
C SER A 542 8.55 16.21 -2.47
N VAL A 543 8.96 15.05 -1.97
CA VAL A 543 8.54 13.73 -2.43
C VAL A 543 7.01 13.57 -2.41
N ASP A 544 6.32 14.14 -1.41
CA ASP A 544 4.86 14.00 -1.29
C ASP A 544 4.14 14.77 -2.40
N GLY A 545 4.63 15.97 -2.75
CA GLY A 545 4.14 16.70 -3.92
C GLY A 545 4.40 15.95 -5.22
N TRP A 546 5.60 15.40 -5.38
CA TRP A 546 5.93 14.62 -6.57
C TRP A 546 5.08 13.35 -6.71
N LEU A 547 4.88 12.58 -5.63
CA LEU A 547 3.97 11.43 -5.61
C LEU A 547 2.55 11.86 -5.93
N ALA A 548 2.16 13.04 -5.45
CA ALA A 548 0.87 13.61 -5.78
C ALA A 548 0.73 13.92 -7.28
N ASP A 549 1.76 14.45 -7.92
CA ASP A 549 1.76 14.68 -9.37
C ASP A 549 1.72 13.37 -10.16
N LEU A 550 2.39 12.33 -9.67
CA LEU A 550 2.40 11.01 -10.32
C LEU A 550 1.02 10.34 -10.27
N ALA A 551 0.38 10.33 -9.10
CA ALA A 551 -0.98 9.81 -8.94
C ALA A 551 -2.02 10.63 -9.74
N ALA A 552 -1.86 11.97 -9.74
CA ALA A 552 -2.69 12.89 -10.51
C ALA A 552 -2.63 12.58 -12.02
N ALA A 553 -1.42 12.39 -12.57
CA ALA A 553 -1.21 12.07 -13.97
C ALA A 553 -1.87 10.74 -14.38
N GLU A 554 -1.81 9.71 -13.53
CA GLU A 554 -2.46 8.42 -13.80
C GLU A 554 -3.98 8.49 -13.80
N LEU A 555 -4.57 9.26 -12.89
CA LEU A 555 -6.03 9.40 -12.78
C LEU A 555 -6.61 10.38 -13.81
N GLY A 556 -5.76 11.01 -14.62
CA GLY A 556 -6.13 12.14 -15.47
C GLY A 556 -6.72 13.30 -14.67
N VAL A 557 -6.35 13.40 -13.39
CA VAL A 557 -6.79 14.48 -12.49
C VAL A 557 -5.74 15.55 -12.53
N ARG A 558 -6.05 16.70 -13.11
CA ARG A 558 -5.20 17.87 -12.93
C ARG A 558 -5.37 18.39 -11.51
N ARG A 559 -4.30 18.87 -10.88
CA ARG A 559 -4.38 19.48 -9.53
C ARG A 559 -5.44 20.58 -9.54
N ALA A 560 -6.22 20.69 -8.47
CA ALA A 560 -7.22 21.75 -8.31
C ALA A 560 -6.63 23.18 -8.36
N ASN A 561 -5.30 23.32 -8.32
CA ASN A 561 -4.57 24.59 -8.33
C ASN A 561 -3.91 24.96 -9.67
N GLU A 562 -4.09 24.16 -10.74
CA GLU A 562 -3.61 24.54 -12.08
C GLU A 562 -4.55 25.58 -12.69
N LEU A 563 -4.14 26.85 -12.67
CA LEU A 563 -4.90 27.95 -13.29
C LEU A 563 -5.04 27.82 -14.81
N LEU A 564 -4.29 26.94 -15.47
CA LEU A 564 -4.18 26.86 -16.92
C LEU A 564 -4.30 25.40 -17.40
N ASP A 565 -5.25 25.12 -18.27
CA ASP A 565 -5.30 23.89 -19.07
C ASP A 565 -4.52 24.11 -20.39
N PRO A 566 -3.34 23.47 -20.56
CA PRO A 566 -2.52 23.65 -21.75
C PRO A 566 -3.11 23.04 -23.02
N ASP A 567 -3.91 21.99 -22.90
CA ASP A 567 -4.48 21.27 -24.04
C ASP A 567 -5.70 22.02 -24.59
N ALA A 568 -6.55 22.49 -23.68
CA ALA A 568 -7.74 23.28 -24.03
C ALA A 568 -7.40 24.76 -24.31
N ARG A 569 -6.23 25.25 -23.86
CA ARG A 569 -5.83 26.66 -23.87
C ARG A 569 -6.79 27.57 -23.11
N GLU A 570 -7.22 27.11 -21.93
CA GLU A 570 -8.20 27.80 -21.10
C GLU A 570 -7.67 28.00 -19.68
N LEU A 571 -8.17 29.02 -18.98
CA LEU A 571 -8.02 29.10 -17.52
C LEU A 571 -9.02 28.19 -16.83
N VAL A 572 -8.60 27.56 -15.74
CA VAL A 572 -9.46 26.80 -14.85
C VAL A 572 -9.61 27.59 -13.55
N LEU A 573 -10.78 28.19 -13.36
CA LEU A 573 -11.12 28.99 -12.18
C LEU A 573 -12.25 28.30 -11.41
N GLU A 574 -12.42 28.63 -10.13
CA GLU A 574 -13.57 28.15 -9.34
C GLU A 574 -14.92 28.53 -9.99
N THR A 575 -14.96 29.66 -10.70
CA THR A 575 -16.14 30.15 -11.43
C THR A 575 -16.36 29.46 -12.79
N GLY A 576 -15.50 28.51 -13.19
CA GLY A 576 -15.58 27.79 -14.46
C GLY A 576 -14.37 27.98 -15.38
N ARG A 577 -14.48 27.46 -16.61
CA ARG A 577 -13.41 27.48 -17.62
C ARG A 577 -13.48 28.75 -18.48
N VAL A 578 -12.33 29.38 -18.74
CA VAL A 578 -12.27 30.64 -19.51
C VAL A 578 -11.26 30.52 -20.64
N ALA A 579 -11.72 30.54 -21.89
CA ALA A 579 -10.85 30.45 -23.07
C ALA A 579 -9.84 31.61 -23.16
N LEU A 580 -8.58 31.28 -23.46
CA LEU A 580 -7.52 32.26 -23.69
C LEU A 580 -7.27 32.47 -25.18
N THR A 581 -6.93 33.71 -25.55
CA THR A 581 -6.38 33.99 -26.88
C THR A 581 -4.97 33.41 -27.00
N PRO A 582 -4.41 33.23 -28.22
CA PRO A 582 -3.06 32.67 -28.38
C PRO A 582 -1.96 33.40 -27.59
N LEU A 583 -2.03 34.73 -27.52
CA LEU A 583 -1.06 35.54 -26.77
C LEU A 583 -1.29 35.48 -25.26
N GLU A 584 -2.53 35.51 -24.79
CA GLU A 584 -2.83 35.33 -23.36
C GLU A 584 -2.41 33.94 -22.87
N PHE A 585 -2.68 32.92 -23.68
CA PHE A 585 -2.23 31.56 -23.44
C PHE A 585 -0.70 31.49 -23.40
N GLY A 586 -0.03 32.10 -24.39
CA GLY A 586 1.42 32.15 -24.46
C GLY A 586 2.04 32.80 -23.22
N VAL A 587 1.54 33.98 -22.80
CA VAL A 587 2.00 34.68 -21.59
C VAL A 587 1.71 33.86 -20.34
N MET A 588 0.49 33.35 -20.17
CA MET A 588 0.13 32.58 -18.98
C MET A 588 0.95 31.30 -18.88
N ARG A 589 1.13 30.55 -19.98
CA ARG A 589 1.98 29.36 -20.03
C ARG A 589 3.43 29.69 -19.68
N TYR A 590 3.95 30.80 -20.19
CA TYR A 590 5.33 31.24 -19.92
C TYR A 590 5.56 31.59 -18.46
N LEU A 591 4.58 32.27 -17.83
CA LEU A 591 4.58 32.61 -16.41
C LEU A 591 4.36 31.38 -15.52
N ASN A 592 3.45 30.47 -15.91
CA ASN A 592 3.13 29.25 -15.18
C ASN A 592 4.33 28.29 -15.10
N ALA A 593 5.06 28.12 -16.21
CA ALA A 593 6.31 27.35 -16.24
C ALA A 593 7.43 27.95 -15.38
N ARG A 594 7.29 29.21 -14.94
CA ARG A 594 8.27 29.96 -14.15
C ARG A 594 7.63 30.54 -12.90
N GLU A 595 6.67 29.82 -12.32
CA GLU A 595 5.95 30.28 -11.13
C GLU A 595 6.94 30.69 -10.01
N GLY A 596 6.64 31.82 -9.36
CA GLY A 596 7.49 32.44 -8.34
C GLY A 596 8.67 33.25 -8.88
N LYS A 597 9.01 33.16 -10.17
CA LYS A 597 10.11 33.93 -10.79
C LYS A 597 9.58 35.17 -11.53
N ALA A 598 10.29 36.28 -11.38
CA ALA A 598 10.03 37.49 -12.17
C ALA A 598 10.62 37.30 -13.58
N VAL A 599 9.80 37.52 -14.60
CA VAL A 599 10.21 37.52 -16.01
C VAL A 599 10.12 38.94 -16.56
N SER A 600 11.10 39.34 -17.35
CA SER A 600 11.15 40.67 -17.94
C SER A 600 10.17 40.82 -19.12
N ARG A 601 9.77 42.06 -19.41
CA ARG A 601 8.94 42.35 -20.59
C ARG A 601 9.63 41.96 -21.89
N SER A 602 10.94 42.15 -21.96
CA SER A 602 11.76 41.80 -23.13
C SER A 602 11.83 40.29 -23.37
N GLU A 603 11.87 39.48 -22.31
CA GLU A 603 11.79 38.01 -22.40
C GLU A 603 10.42 37.55 -22.87
N LEU A 604 9.35 38.11 -22.29
CA LEU A 604 7.98 37.79 -22.73
C LEU A 604 7.76 38.15 -24.20
N LEU A 605 8.22 39.32 -24.64
CA LEU A 605 8.20 39.73 -26.04
C LEU A 605 8.92 38.72 -26.94
N ARG A 606 10.15 38.38 -26.60
CA ARG A 606 10.98 37.48 -27.40
C ARG A 606 10.36 36.09 -27.53
N ASP A 607 9.90 35.52 -26.42
CA ASP A 607 9.55 34.10 -26.34
C ASP A 607 8.05 33.82 -26.60
N VAL A 608 7.19 34.83 -26.49
CA VAL A 608 5.75 34.69 -26.77
C VAL A 608 5.35 35.32 -28.12
N TRP A 609 5.93 36.46 -28.50
CA TRP A 609 5.66 37.10 -29.80
C TRP A 609 6.65 36.71 -30.91
N GLY A 610 7.85 36.25 -30.54
CA GLY A 610 8.87 35.79 -31.48
C GLY A 610 9.87 36.87 -31.88
N THR A 611 11.03 36.44 -32.40
CA THR A 611 12.22 37.26 -32.68
C THR A 611 12.10 38.26 -33.84
N ARG A 612 10.98 38.27 -34.58
CA ARG A 612 10.71 39.20 -35.69
C ARG A 612 9.75 40.35 -35.32
N TYR A 613 9.40 40.49 -34.04
CA TYR A 613 8.46 41.51 -33.59
C TYR A 613 9.18 42.84 -33.23
N GLU A 614 8.91 43.90 -33.99
CA GLU A 614 9.50 45.25 -33.82
C GLU A 614 8.63 46.21 -32.96
N GLY A 615 7.68 45.68 -32.18
CA GLY A 615 6.80 46.49 -31.33
C GLY A 615 7.34 46.75 -29.91
N GLY A 616 6.85 47.80 -29.26
CA GLY A 616 7.23 48.15 -27.88
C GLY A 616 6.61 47.26 -26.80
N SER A 617 7.20 47.25 -25.59
CA SER A 617 6.77 46.45 -24.42
C SER A 617 5.35 46.72 -23.93
N ASN A 618 4.72 47.81 -24.37
CA ASN A 618 3.34 48.17 -24.08
C ASN A 618 2.32 47.08 -24.49
N VAL A 619 2.66 46.24 -25.48
CA VAL A 619 1.78 45.14 -25.92
C VAL A 619 1.75 43.99 -24.92
N VAL A 620 2.84 43.75 -24.21
CA VAL A 620 2.89 42.80 -23.07
C VAL A 620 1.94 43.28 -21.98
N ASP A 621 1.98 44.57 -21.66
CA ASP A 621 1.13 45.16 -20.62
C ASP A 621 -0.37 45.07 -21.00
N ALA A 622 -0.70 45.25 -22.28
CA ALA A 622 -2.06 45.09 -22.78
C ALA A 622 -2.58 43.65 -22.62
N VAL A 623 -1.77 42.64 -22.97
CA VAL A 623 -2.13 41.22 -22.81
C VAL A 623 -2.19 40.81 -21.35
N VAL A 624 -1.28 41.28 -20.49
CA VAL A 624 -1.37 41.00 -19.05
C VAL A 624 -2.62 41.63 -18.44
N ARG A 625 -3.03 42.81 -18.91
CA ARG A 625 -4.27 43.45 -18.47
C ARG A 625 -5.51 42.61 -18.84
N THR A 626 -5.58 42.08 -20.06
CA THR A 626 -6.72 41.22 -20.46
C THR A 626 -6.68 39.87 -19.76
N LEU A 627 -5.50 39.29 -19.57
CA LEU A 627 -5.30 38.06 -18.81
C LEU A 627 -5.76 38.22 -17.35
N ARG A 628 -5.38 39.31 -16.67
CA ARG A 628 -5.86 39.60 -15.30
C ARG A 628 -7.37 39.74 -15.23
N LYS A 629 -8.00 40.36 -16.23
CA LYS A 629 -9.46 40.45 -16.30
C LYS A 629 -10.11 39.06 -16.40
N LYS A 630 -9.51 38.14 -17.17
CA LYS A 630 -9.98 36.76 -17.29
C LYS A 630 -9.73 35.92 -16.05
N LEU A 631 -8.68 36.20 -15.28
CA LEU A 631 -8.35 35.52 -14.02
C LEU A 631 -9.29 35.87 -12.84
N GLY A 632 -10.09 36.94 -12.93
CA GLY A 632 -11.04 37.31 -11.89
C GLY A 632 -10.38 37.50 -10.52
N ASP A 633 -10.89 36.81 -9.50
CA ASP A 633 -10.36 36.87 -8.11
C ASP A 633 -8.90 36.41 -8.00
N GLN A 634 -8.42 35.63 -8.97
CA GLN A 634 -7.04 35.18 -9.06
C GLN A 634 -6.11 36.18 -9.80
N ALA A 635 -6.60 37.36 -10.20
CA ALA A 635 -5.82 38.36 -10.93
C ALA A 635 -4.55 38.80 -10.20
N ALA A 636 -4.58 38.83 -8.87
CA ALA A 636 -3.45 39.17 -8.02
C ALA A 636 -2.31 38.15 -8.09
N ARG A 637 -2.56 36.93 -8.62
CA ARG A 637 -1.49 35.95 -8.85
C ARG A 637 -0.55 36.38 -9.96
N VAL A 638 -1.02 37.08 -11.00
CA VAL A 638 -0.13 37.72 -11.97
C VAL A 638 0.28 39.07 -11.40
N GLU A 639 1.43 39.14 -10.76
CA GLU A 639 1.97 40.32 -10.09
C GLU A 639 2.87 41.14 -11.02
N THR A 640 2.80 42.47 -10.91
CA THR A 640 3.76 43.38 -11.56
C THR A 640 4.96 43.56 -10.64
N VAL A 641 6.16 43.20 -11.12
CA VAL A 641 7.42 43.43 -10.40
C VAL A 641 8.03 44.72 -10.94
N SER A 642 8.01 45.77 -10.13
CA SER A 642 8.48 47.11 -10.53
C SER A 642 9.90 47.08 -11.07
N GLY A 643 10.15 47.76 -12.20
CA GLY A 643 11.44 47.80 -12.88
C GLY A 643 11.86 46.51 -13.61
N VAL A 644 11.13 45.39 -13.44
CA VAL A 644 11.50 44.09 -14.02
C VAL A 644 10.46 43.61 -15.04
N GLY A 645 9.22 43.39 -14.63
CA GLY A 645 8.21 42.76 -15.49
C GLY A 645 7.07 42.14 -14.70
N TYR A 646 6.84 40.85 -14.91
CA TYR A 646 5.70 40.12 -14.35
C TYR A 646 6.13 38.84 -13.65
N ARG A 647 5.34 38.39 -12.68
CA ARG A 647 5.55 37.13 -11.95
C ARG A 647 4.21 36.46 -11.69
N LEU A 648 4.14 35.13 -11.82
CA LEU A 648 3.01 34.37 -11.26
C LEU A 648 3.33 33.99 -9.81
N ARG A 649 2.45 34.33 -8.86
CA ARG A 649 2.58 33.93 -7.46
C ARG A 649 2.10 32.49 -7.26
N PRO A 650 2.81 31.68 -6.43
CA PRO A 650 2.38 30.34 -6.02
C PRO A 650 0.96 30.34 -5.47
N GLY A 651 0.19 29.32 -5.81
CA GLY A 651 -1.16 29.11 -5.26
C GLY A 651 -1.07 28.63 -3.80
N GLY A 652 -1.17 29.56 -2.84
CA GLY A 652 -1.22 29.25 -1.42
C GLY A 652 -0.83 30.44 -0.54
N GLN A 653 -1.79 30.90 0.26
CA GLN A 653 -1.79 32.02 1.23
C GLN A 653 -2.60 33.24 0.77
N THR A 654 -3.88 33.22 1.11
CA THR A 654 -4.70 34.44 1.26
C THR A 654 -4.05 35.28 2.34
N SER A 655 -3.34 36.33 1.94
CA SER A 655 -2.86 37.38 2.85
C SER A 655 -4.07 37.94 3.58
N ALA A 656 -4.22 37.60 4.86
CA ALA A 656 -5.13 38.30 5.77
C ALA A 656 -4.81 39.79 5.66
N ALA A 657 -5.82 40.57 5.28
CA ALA A 657 -5.71 42.01 5.19
C ALA A 657 -5.24 42.58 6.55
N SER A 658 -4.11 43.26 6.52
CA SER A 658 -3.71 44.20 7.56
C SER A 658 -4.78 45.30 7.65
N SER A 659 -5.75 45.11 8.54
CA SER A 659 -6.57 46.20 9.07
C SER A 659 -5.81 46.78 10.27
N GLY A 660 -5.08 47.84 10.01
CA GLY A 660 -4.47 48.71 11.03
C GLY A 660 -4.94 50.13 10.75
N ALA A 661 -5.74 50.64 11.68
CA ALA A 661 -6.06 52.06 11.82
C ALA A 661 -4.80 52.89 12.14
#